data_AF-A0A2E7D487-F1
#
_entry.id   AF-A0A2E7D487-F1
#
_cell.length_a   1.000
_cell.length_b   1.000
_cell.length_c   1.000
_cell.angle_alpha   90.00
_cell.angle_beta   90.00
_cell.angle_gamma   90.00
#
_symmetry.space_group_name_H-M   'P 1'
#
loop_
_entity.id
_entity.type
_entity.pdbx_description
1 polymer ?
#
loop_
_entity_poly.entity_id
_entity_poly.type
_entity_poly.pdbx_seq_one_letter_code
_entity_poly.pdbx_strand_id
1 'polypeptide(L)'
;MKRLKNLSFAWLITLASLVLANTPADGSELSVADRAVVAKYRAARIDRDMYIARSTIKNSDRQIKGAPARLKREQPAVDKAKAAFQAAEKVLAQRENELEAATAKANDSDEATTKAAVAEATKKRDQAKQELNRKSYALKRAEARLENVQKSIDKAKSDKAKAEESIPKLEVALKEATAVYEGLRKQSVAAELKHAGTQKPQTVSDAVDRLIDERLKKENVPASALVEDGKFLRRATLDIAGRIPTYQEVVEFLKSDAEDKRAKAVDRLLTTADYGRTFGTIFADLTTHRPTTTATRTRDHFRGWLIECLNLNRTWDDIVSDMIAGEGDTGSNPGTIFLVAYRLNNQPNPPDILAASGEMFMGLQIKCAQCHDHPFVDDWSQDDFWGMAAMFSRVRLKGSSVYRALEYELTDNDVEEKELFRVGGGVKYPAPLPNGQIAIPDPTDETKTIKTVSAQYLDGFKPELQEKGFYRRDFANWLTSPENPYFARAMVNRLWGHFFARGLVQPVASMNPENDGTHPEVLSLLEKEFRESGFDLKHLIRCIVRSRTYQRSSRPTDENIEDKTLYSHMAVKTLEADALLDSLTIAIGRPLMSDNRRQSYKDLFDTRLPDVDPGKFTHNIPQVLRMMNAREYNDASTVIAAATNDKPTEAAIENLYLAALARKPTGEETKTMKSFVDESTNTREAYSDVYWVLINSAEFLVNH
;
A
#
# COMPACT_ATOMS: atom_id res chain seq x y z
N MET A 1 -16.26 10.79 -19.18
CA MET A 1 -17.44 11.66 -19.40
C MET A 1 -18.63 11.38 -18.48
N LYS A 2 -19.03 10.13 -18.18
CA LYS A 2 -19.94 9.87 -17.03
C LYS A 2 -19.41 10.53 -15.73
N ARG A 3 -18.08 10.50 -15.52
CA ARG A 3 -17.38 11.21 -14.42
C ARG A 3 -17.33 12.75 -14.50
N LEU A 4 -17.53 13.38 -15.67
CA LEU A 4 -17.45 14.85 -15.84
C LEU A 4 -18.84 15.52 -15.86
N LYS A 5 -19.89 14.82 -16.30
CA LYS A 5 -21.28 15.31 -16.20
C LYS A 5 -21.74 15.45 -14.74
N ASN A 6 -21.12 14.71 -13.83
CA ASN A 6 -21.39 14.80 -12.40
C ASN A 6 -20.65 15.95 -11.71
N LEU A 7 -19.77 16.73 -12.35
CA LEU A 7 -18.95 17.71 -11.63
C LEU A 7 -19.76 18.85 -10.99
N SER A 8 -20.93 19.25 -11.48
CA SER A 8 -21.73 20.29 -10.83
C SER A 8 -22.66 19.77 -9.72
N PHE A 9 -23.05 18.48 -9.76
CA PHE A 9 -23.89 17.84 -8.73
C PHE A 9 -23.08 17.06 -7.68
N ALA A 10 -21.89 16.56 -8.06
CA ALA A 10 -20.96 15.85 -7.18
C ALA A 10 -20.29 16.79 -6.18
N TRP A 11 -20.19 18.10 -6.44
CA TRP A 11 -19.67 19.05 -5.44
C TRP A 11 -20.53 19.11 -4.17
N LEU A 12 -21.84 18.85 -4.27
CA LEU A 12 -22.75 18.80 -3.11
C LEU A 12 -22.87 17.39 -2.53
N ILE A 13 -22.78 16.34 -3.36
CA ILE A 13 -22.87 14.94 -2.88
C ILE A 13 -21.54 14.44 -2.26
N THR A 14 -20.37 14.91 -2.72
CA THR A 14 -19.06 14.53 -2.13
C THR A 14 -18.74 15.20 -0.80
N LEU A 15 -19.49 16.24 -0.41
CA LEU A 15 -19.45 16.74 0.97
C LEU A 15 -20.05 15.72 1.96
N ALA A 16 -21.03 14.92 1.51
CA ALA A 16 -21.66 13.90 2.35
C ALA A 16 -20.86 12.58 2.38
N SER A 17 -20.24 12.17 1.27
CA SER A 17 -19.55 10.86 1.19
C SER A 17 -18.21 10.79 1.94
N LEU A 18 -17.52 11.92 2.13
CA LEU A 18 -16.28 11.98 2.94
C LEU A 18 -16.56 11.98 4.45
N VAL A 19 -17.78 12.37 4.85
CA VAL A 19 -18.21 12.45 6.26
C VAL A 19 -18.97 11.20 6.70
N LEU A 20 -19.68 10.52 5.79
CA LEU A 20 -20.53 9.36 6.12
C LEU A 20 -19.79 8.01 6.23
N ALA A 21 -18.59 7.87 5.66
CA ALA A 21 -17.80 6.64 5.80
C ALA A 21 -16.98 6.62 7.11
N ASN A 22 -16.60 7.81 7.59
CA ASN A 22 -15.75 8.01 8.76
C ASN A 22 -16.51 8.67 9.93
N THR A 23 -17.84 8.69 9.90
CA THR A 23 -18.59 9.02 11.12
C THR A 23 -18.58 7.78 12.00
N PRO A 24 -17.99 7.86 13.21
CA PRO A 24 -18.16 6.83 14.23
C PRO A 24 -19.62 6.39 14.30
N ALA A 25 -19.86 5.08 14.43
CA ALA A 25 -21.23 4.54 14.48
C ALA A 25 -22.05 5.11 15.66
N ASP A 26 -21.36 5.63 16.68
CA ASP A 26 -21.92 6.30 17.85
C ASP A 26 -22.23 7.80 17.65
N GLY A 27 -21.89 8.37 16.48
CA GLY A 27 -22.12 9.78 16.15
C GLY A 27 -21.11 10.78 16.74
N SER A 28 -19.99 10.31 17.31
CA SER A 28 -18.93 11.17 17.82
C SER A 28 -18.15 11.91 16.71
N GLU A 29 -17.49 13.03 17.06
CA GLU A 29 -16.62 13.73 16.10
C GLU A 29 -15.31 12.94 15.88
N LEU A 30 -14.86 12.89 14.62
CA LEU A 30 -13.56 12.34 14.25
C LEU A 30 -12.40 12.97 15.04
N SER A 31 -11.41 12.15 15.38
CA SER A 31 -10.20 12.62 16.06
C SER A 31 -9.45 13.65 15.20
N VAL A 32 -8.58 14.45 15.85
CA VAL A 32 -7.72 15.41 15.13
C VAL A 32 -6.86 14.69 14.08
N ALA A 33 -6.38 13.49 14.40
CA ALA A 33 -5.57 12.66 13.52
C ALA A 33 -6.36 12.17 12.30
N ASP A 34 -7.59 11.69 12.50
CA ASP A 34 -8.47 11.27 11.40
C ASP A 34 -8.80 12.42 10.47
N ARG A 35 -9.18 13.57 11.03
CA ARG A 35 -9.48 14.77 10.24
C ARG A 35 -8.25 15.23 9.44
N ALA A 36 -7.04 15.09 10.00
CA ALA A 36 -5.80 15.40 9.28
C ALA A 36 -5.57 14.44 8.10
N VAL A 37 -5.75 13.12 8.29
CA VAL A 37 -5.65 12.14 7.18
C VAL A 37 -6.69 12.44 6.09
N VAL A 38 -7.95 12.66 6.48
CA VAL A 38 -9.03 13.02 5.55
C VAL A 38 -8.68 14.30 4.77
N ALA A 39 -8.17 15.34 5.45
CA ALA A 39 -7.75 16.58 4.80
C ALA A 39 -6.59 16.37 3.81
N LYS A 40 -5.61 15.53 4.15
CA LYS A 40 -4.48 15.18 3.26
C LYS A 40 -4.97 14.54 1.96
N TYR A 41 -5.84 13.54 2.06
CA TYR A 41 -6.33 12.83 0.88
C TYR A 41 -7.37 13.63 0.09
N ARG A 42 -8.08 14.56 0.74
CA ARG A 42 -8.85 15.59 0.04
C ARG A 42 -7.95 16.50 -0.81
N ALA A 43 -6.83 16.98 -0.27
CA ALA A 43 -5.87 17.79 -1.01
C ALA A 43 -5.25 17.00 -2.19
N ALA A 44 -4.83 15.75 -1.96
CA ALA A 44 -4.29 14.88 -3.00
C ALA A 44 -5.30 14.64 -4.14
N ARG A 45 -6.59 14.48 -3.82
CA ARG A 45 -7.65 14.38 -4.82
C ARG A 45 -7.79 15.64 -5.67
N ILE A 46 -7.76 16.82 -5.05
CA ILE A 46 -7.86 18.10 -5.77
C ILE A 46 -6.66 18.28 -6.71
N ASP A 47 -5.45 17.97 -6.24
CA ASP A 47 -4.22 18.03 -7.06
C ASP A 47 -4.31 17.07 -8.28
N ARG A 48 -4.81 15.86 -8.07
CA ARG A 48 -5.09 14.91 -9.15
C ARG A 48 -6.11 15.46 -10.15
N ASP A 49 -7.21 16.01 -9.67
CA ASP A 49 -8.26 16.56 -10.55
C ASP A 49 -7.71 17.74 -11.37
N MET A 50 -6.81 18.54 -10.80
CA MET A 50 -6.05 19.58 -11.50
C MET A 50 -5.10 18.99 -12.56
N TYR A 51 -4.37 17.92 -12.24
CA TYR A 51 -3.55 17.20 -13.23
C TYR A 51 -4.40 16.67 -14.40
N ILE A 52 -5.57 16.10 -14.13
CA ILE A 52 -6.50 15.61 -15.16
C ILE A 52 -6.98 16.77 -16.03
N ALA A 53 -7.32 17.93 -15.45
CA ALA A 53 -7.69 19.12 -16.20
C ALA A 53 -6.56 19.56 -17.15
N ARG A 54 -5.32 19.66 -16.65
CA ARG A 54 -4.14 20.01 -17.47
C ARG A 54 -3.88 18.98 -18.59
N SER A 55 -4.05 17.69 -18.30
CA SER A 55 -3.92 16.61 -19.29
C SER A 55 -5.01 16.68 -20.37
N THR A 56 -6.25 16.99 -19.96
CA THR A 56 -7.38 17.22 -20.86
C THR A 56 -7.08 18.35 -21.83
N ILE A 57 -6.58 19.50 -21.35
CA ILE A 57 -6.20 20.64 -22.19
C ILE A 57 -5.18 20.21 -23.24
N LYS A 58 -4.09 19.57 -22.82
CA LYS A 58 -3.03 19.07 -23.71
C LYS A 58 -3.55 18.12 -24.79
N ASN A 59 -4.43 17.19 -24.41
CA ASN A 59 -5.00 16.23 -25.36
C ASN A 59 -5.99 16.89 -26.32
N SER A 60 -6.84 17.79 -25.82
CA SER A 60 -7.78 18.56 -26.64
C SER A 60 -7.05 19.48 -27.62
N ASP A 61 -5.98 20.15 -27.19
CA ASP A 61 -5.14 20.98 -28.08
C ASP A 61 -4.54 20.16 -29.22
N ARG A 62 -4.04 18.95 -28.92
CA ARG A 62 -3.55 18.03 -29.95
C ARG A 62 -4.65 17.65 -30.95
N GLN A 63 -5.86 17.37 -30.46
CA GLN A 63 -7.01 17.03 -31.31
C GLN A 63 -7.46 18.22 -32.19
N ILE A 64 -7.55 19.42 -31.61
CA ILE A 64 -7.95 20.65 -32.30
C ILE A 64 -6.89 21.04 -33.34
N LYS A 65 -5.60 20.99 -33.01
CA LYS A 65 -4.51 21.29 -33.96
C LYS A 65 -4.47 20.31 -35.13
N GLY A 66 -4.78 19.03 -34.88
CA GLY A 66 -4.87 18.00 -35.92
C GLY A 66 -6.18 18.02 -36.73
N ALA A 67 -7.17 18.81 -36.33
CA ALA A 67 -8.50 18.84 -36.93
C ALA A 67 -8.50 19.19 -38.44
N PRO A 68 -7.79 20.24 -38.91
CA PRO A 68 -7.84 20.62 -40.32
C PRO A 68 -7.34 19.52 -41.25
N ALA A 69 -6.28 18.80 -40.86
CA ALA A 69 -5.72 17.71 -41.64
C ALA A 69 -6.65 16.48 -41.70
N ARG A 70 -7.41 16.22 -40.62
CA ARG A 70 -8.41 15.13 -40.59
C ARG A 70 -9.62 15.47 -41.46
N LEU A 71 -10.15 16.68 -41.36
CA LEU A 71 -11.27 17.15 -42.21
C LEU A 71 -10.87 17.15 -43.69
N LYS A 72 -9.68 17.64 -44.04
CA LYS A 72 -9.15 17.63 -45.42
C LYS A 72 -9.00 16.21 -45.99
N ARG A 73 -8.84 15.18 -45.14
CA ARG A 73 -8.72 13.77 -45.56
C ARG A 73 -10.07 13.11 -45.81
N GLU A 74 -11.08 13.43 -45.01
CA GLU A 74 -12.41 12.82 -45.11
C GLU A 74 -13.28 13.49 -46.18
N GLN A 75 -13.10 14.80 -46.44
CA GLN A 75 -13.90 15.56 -47.41
C GLN A 75 -13.89 14.96 -48.83
N PRO A 76 -12.73 14.57 -49.42
CA PRO A 76 -12.71 13.95 -50.75
C PRO A 76 -13.49 12.64 -50.85
N ALA A 77 -13.60 11.88 -49.74
CA ALA A 77 -14.37 10.63 -49.72
C ALA A 77 -15.89 10.90 -49.77
N VAL A 78 -16.35 11.96 -49.11
CA VAL A 78 -17.73 12.45 -49.21
C VAL A 78 -18.02 12.94 -50.62
N ASP A 79 -17.14 13.77 -51.18
CA ASP A 79 -17.31 14.34 -52.53
C ASP A 79 -17.38 13.22 -53.59
N LYS A 80 -16.49 12.21 -53.49
CA LYS A 80 -16.50 11.03 -54.37
C LYS A 80 -17.77 10.19 -54.22
N ALA A 81 -18.22 9.96 -52.99
CA ALA A 81 -19.45 9.19 -52.74
C ALA A 81 -20.70 9.94 -53.25
N LYS A 82 -20.73 11.26 -53.11
CA LYS A 82 -21.80 12.12 -53.60
C LYS A 82 -21.87 12.12 -55.13
N ALA A 83 -20.73 12.26 -55.80
CA ALA A 83 -20.65 12.16 -57.26
C ALA A 83 -21.11 10.78 -57.77
N ALA A 84 -20.71 9.70 -57.10
CA ALA A 84 -21.13 8.35 -57.46
C ALA A 84 -22.64 8.11 -57.25
N PHE A 85 -23.23 8.70 -56.20
CA PHE A 85 -24.68 8.67 -55.96
C PHE A 85 -25.44 9.42 -57.06
N GLN A 86 -25.02 10.64 -57.40
CA GLN A 86 -25.63 11.44 -58.48
C GLN A 86 -25.50 10.76 -59.85
N ALA A 87 -24.39 10.08 -60.12
CA ALA A 87 -24.23 9.30 -61.34
C ALA A 87 -25.20 8.10 -61.39
N ALA A 88 -25.36 7.38 -60.28
CA ALA A 88 -26.31 6.27 -60.20
C ALA A 88 -27.77 6.73 -60.32
N GLU A 89 -28.09 7.92 -59.81
CA GLU A 89 -29.42 8.55 -59.94
C GLU A 89 -29.76 8.86 -61.40
N LYS A 90 -28.81 9.45 -62.15
CA LYS A 90 -28.95 9.68 -63.60
C LYS A 90 -29.14 8.37 -64.38
N VAL A 91 -28.40 7.32 -64.03
CA VAL A 91 -28.54 6.01 -64.67
C VAL A 91 -29.92 5.41 -64.39
N LEU A 92 -30.42 5.50 -63.15
CA LEU A 92 -31.76 5.03 -62.83
C LEU A 92 -32.83 5.78 -63.64
N ALA A 93 -32.77 7.12 -63.69
CA ALA A 93 -33.69 7.92 -64.49
C ALA A 93 -33.66 7.54 -65.98
N GLN A 94 -32.47 7.25 -66.54
CA GLN A 94 -32.36 6.74 -67.90
C GLN A 94 -33.03 5.36 -68.06
N ARG A 95 -32.81 4.42 -67.11
CA ARG A 95 -33.43 3.08 -67.18
C ARG A 95 -34.94 3.12 -66.97
N GLU A 96 -35.45 4.09 -66.22
CA GLU A 96 -36.89 4.34 -66.07
C GLU A 96 -37.50 4.83 -67.38
N ASN A 97 -36.86 5.79 -68.07
CA ASN A 97 -37.29 6.25 -69.39
C ASN A 97 -37.22 5.14 -70.45
N GLU A 98 -36.19 4.28 -70.42
CA GLU A 98 -36.06 3.12 -71.31
C GLU A 98 -37.15 2.08 -71.04
N LEU A 99 -37.50 1.84 -69.78
CA LEU A 99 -38.60 0.97 -69.40
C LEU A 99 -39.95 1.54 -69.86
N GLU A 100 -40.17 2.85 -69.70
CA GLU A 100 -41.38 3.54 -70.16
C GLU A 100 -41.51 3.45 -71.70
N ALA A 101 -40.43 3.69 -72.43
CA ALA A 101 -40.40 3.56 -73.88
C ALA A 101 -40.59 2.10 -74.35
N ALA A 102 -40.01 1.11 -73.66
CA ALA A 102 -40.22 -0.31 -73.94
C ALA A 102 -41.66 -0.75 -73.66
N THR A 103 -42.27 -0.21 -72.61
CA THR A 103 -43.66 -0.49 -72.23
C THR A 103 -44.63 0.14 -73.23
N ALA A 104 -44.37 1.37 -73.69
CA ALA A 104 -45.14 2.02 -74.74
C ALA A 104 -45.12 1.24 -76.06
N LYS A 105 -43.94 0.77 -76.50
CA LYS A 105 -43.79 -0.06 -77.71
C LYS A 105 -44.44 -1.45 -77.60
N ALA A 106 -44.53 -2.00 -76.38
CA ALA A 106 -45.19 -3.28 -76.14
C ALA A 106 -46.71 -3.21 -76.26
N ASN A 107 -47.32 -2.02 -76.12
CA ASN A 107 -48.75 -1.81 -76.34
C ASN A 107 -49.15 -1.75 -77.82
N ASP A 108 -48.18 -1.64 -78.75
CA ASP A 108 -48.41 -1.43 -80.19
C ASP A 108 -48.06 -2.65 -81.10
N SER A 109 -47.56 -3.80 -80.59
CA SER A 109 -47.21 -4.96 -81.44
C SER A 109 -47.09 -6.35 -80.76
N ASP A 110 -47.09 -7.40 -81.60
CA ASP A 110 -47.25 -8.85 -81.35
C ASP A 110 -46.35 -9.52 -80.26
N GLU A 111 -46.87 -10.59 -79.66
CA GLU A 111 -46.91 -10.81 -78.20
C GLU A 111 -45.68 -11.43 -77.48
N ALA A 112 -44.57 -11.75 -78.17
CA ALA A 112 -43.44 -12.49 -77.55
C ALA A 112 -42.14 -11.67 -77.42
N THR A 113 -41.75 -10.94 -78.46
CA THR A 113 -40.48 -10.18 -78.51
C THR A 113 -40.54 -8.90 -77.66
N THR A 114 -41.73 -8.30 -77.55
CA THR A 114 -42.03 -7.10 -76.75
C THR A 114 -42.05 -7.39 -75.24
N LYS A 115 -42.61 -8.52 -74.80
CA LYS A 115 -42.57 -8.96 -73.39
C LYS A 115 -41.16 -9.20 -72.88
N ALA A 116 -40.29 -9.81 -73.69
CA ALA A 116 -38.88 -10.04 -73.35
C ALA A 116 -38.11 -8.71 -73.19
N ALA A 117 -38.38 -7.71 -74.04
CA ALA A 117 -37.76 -6.39 -73.97
C ALA A 117 -38.17 -5.61 -72.70
N VAL A 118 -39.46 -5.67 -72.32
CA VAL A 118 -39.95 -5.06 -71.07
C VAL A 118 -39.36 -5.76 -69.84
N ALA A 119 -39.26 -7.11 -69.85
CA ALA A 119 -38.64 -7.87 -68.76
C ALA A 119 -37.15 -7.53 -68.58
N GLU A 120 -36.40 -7.39 -69.67
CA GLU A 120 -34.99 -6.99 -69.63
C GLU A 120 -34.82 -5.53 -69.19
N ALA A 121 -35.68 -4.61 -69.63
CA ALA A 121 -35.68 -3.22 -69.17
C ALA A 121 -36.03 -3.11 -67.67
N THR A 122 -36.99 -3.92 -67.19
CA THR A 122 -37.38 -4.03 -65.78
C THR A 122 -36.19 -4.49 -64.93
N LYS A 123 -35.50 -5.55 -65.37
CA LYS A 123 -34.30 -6.07 -64.70
C LYS A 123 -33.19 -5.03 -64.63
N LYS A 124 -32.94 -4.28 -65.71
CA LYS A 124 -31.93 -3.20 -65.74
C LYS A 124 -32.30 -2.04 -64.80
N ARG A 125 -33.59 -1.67 -64.73
CA ARG A 125 -34.11 -0.68 -63.78
C ARG A 125 -33.96 -1.14 -62.33
N ASP A 126 -34.27 -2.40 -62.03
CA ASP A 126 -34.11 -2.96 -60.68
C ASP A 126 -32.63 -3.06 -60.26
N GLN A 127 -31.73 -3.44 -61.17
CA GLN A 127 -30.28 -3.42 -60.94
C GLN A 127 -29.77 -1.99 -60.70
N ALA A 128 -30.22 -1.01 -61.49
CA ALA A 128 -29.87 0.40 -61.29
C ALA A 128 -30.37 0.93 -59.93
N LYS A 129 -31.58 0.52 -59.51
CA LYS A 129 -32.16 0.86 -58.21
C LYS A 129 -31.37 0.24 -57.05
N GLN A 130 -30.94 -1.02 -57.18
CA GLN A 130 -30.09 -1.67 -56.19
C GLN A 130 -28.72 -0.98 -56.06
N GLU A 131 -28.12 -0.57 -57.18
CA GLU A 131 -26.85 0.16 -57.18
C GLU A 131 -26.99 1.56 -56.58
N LEU A 132 -28.08 2.29 -56.86
CA LEU A 132 -28.40 3.56 -56.21
C LEU A 132 -28.48 3.41 -54.68
N ASN A 133 -29.15 2.36 -54.19
CA ASN A 133 -29.23 2.06 -52.76
C ASN A 133 -27.85 1.80 -52.14
N ARG A 134 -26.97 1.07 -52.83
CA ARG A 134 -25.57 0.86 -52.39
C ARG A 134 -24.79 2.18 -52.34
N LYS A 135 -24.93 3.06 -53.33
CA LYS A 135 -24.28 4.38 -53.33
C LYS A 135 -24.84 5.30 -52.26
N SER A 136 -26.15 5.26 -52.00
CA SER A 136 -26.79 6.00 -50.91
C SER A 136 -26.23 5.59 -49.55
N TYR A 137 -26.09 4.29 -49.29
CA TYR A 137 -25.46 3.79 -48.06
C TYR A 137 -23.99 4.22 -47.93
N ALA A 138 -23.23 4.16 -49.02
CA ALA A 138 -21.83 4.62 -49.04
C ALA A 138 -21.70 6.13 -48.75
N LEU A 139 -22.59 6.95 -49.31
CA LEU A 139 -22.67 8.39 -49.05
C LEU A 139 -23.01 8.66 -47.58
N LYS A 140 -24.08 8.06 -47.05
CA LYS A 140 -24.47 8.19 -45.63
C LYS A 140 -23.34 7.81 -44.69
N ARG A 141 -22.58 6.76 -45.00
CA ARG A 141 -21.42 6.33 -44.21
C ARG A 141 -20.27 7.33 -44.26
N ALA A 142 -20.01 7.93 -45.43
CA ALA A 142 -18.97 8.95 -45.59
C ALA A 142 -19.34 10.25 -44.85
N GLU A 143 -20.60 10.70 -44.98
CA GLU A 143 -21.13 11.87 -44.26
C GLU A 143 -21.09 11.65 -42.75
N ALA A 144 -21.51 10.48 -42.26
CA ALA A 144 -21.43 10.13 -40.84
C ALA A 144 -19.99 10.13 -40.31
N ARG A 145 -18.99 9.73 -41.11
CA ARG A 145 -17.57 9.82 -40.71
C ARG A 145 -17.13 11.27 -40.57
N LEU A 146 -17.44 12.12 -41.54
CA LEU A 146 -17.13 13.55 -41.50
C LEU A 146 -17.81 14.24 -40.30
N GLU A 147 -19.09 13.94 -40.09
CA GLU A 147 -19.86 14.44 -38.94
C GLU A 147 -19.26 13.98 -37.60
N ASN A 148 -18.83 12.72 -37.49
CA ASN A 148 -18.16 12.21 -36.30
C ASN A 148 -16.81 12.90 -36.04
N VAL A 149 -16.06 13.24 -37.09
CA VAL A 149 -14.83 14.05 -36.95
C VAL A 149 -15.19 15.43 -36.41
N GLN A 150 -16.21 16.10 -36.95
CA GLN A 150 -16.67 17.41 -36.49
C GLN A 150 -17.15 17.37 -35.03
N LYS A 151 -18.01 16.41 -34.67
CA LYS A 151 -18.44 16.16 -33.28
C LYS A 151 -17.26 15.94 -32.34
N SER A 152 -16.22 15.22 -32.78
CA SER A 152 -15.02 15.00 -31.96
C SER A 152 -14.24 16.30 -31.69
N ILE A 153 -14.21 17.22 -32.65
CA ILE A 153 -13.53 18.51 -32.55
C ILE A 153 -14.32 19.45 -31.62
N ASP A 154 -15.63 19.55 -31.81
CA ASP A 154 -16.48 20.42 -30.98
C ASP A 154 -16.49 19.95 -29.53
N LYS A 155 -16.50 18.64 -29.33
CA LYS A 155 -16.29 18.03 -28.02
C LYS A 155 -14.91 18.41 -27.44
N ALA A 156 -13.82 18.29 -28.20
CA ALA A 156 -12.48 18.66 -27.72
C ALA A 156 -12.40 20.14 -27.29
N LYS A 157 -13.04 21.05 -28.05
CA LYS A 157 -13.15 22.47 -27.68
C LYS A 157 -13.93 22.66 -26.38
N SER A 158 -15.08 21.99 -26.24
CA SER A 158 -15.90 22.04 -25.02
C SER A 158 -15.15 21.50 -23.80
N ASP A 159 -14.48 20.34 -23.94
CA ASP A 159 -13.70 19.71 -22.88
C ASP A 159 -12.52 20.59 -22.46
N LYS A 160 -11.85 21.24 -23.42
CA LYS A 160 -10.76 22.20 -23.15
C LYS A 160 -11.27 23.39 -22.34
N ALA A 161 -12.33 24.05 -22.78
CA ALA A 161 -12.86 25.24 -22.11
C ALA A 161 -13.26 24.96 -20.66
N LYS A 162 -13.94 23.82 -20.41
CA LYS A 162 -14.30 23.39 -19.06
C LYS A 162 -13.07 23.12 -18.18
N ALA A 163 -12.03 22.49 -18.76
CA ALA A 163 -10.81 22.22 -18.03
C ALA A 163 -10.07 23.52 -17.66
N GLU A 164 -9.96 24.48 -18.58
CA GLU A 164 -9.36 25.80 -18.34
C GLU A 164 -10.11 26.58 -17.25
N GLU A 165 -11.44 26.57 -17.27
CA GLU A 165 -12.26 27.23 -16.25
C GLU A 165 -12.10 26.59 -14.86
N SER A 166 -11.86 25.27 -14.80
CA SER A 166 -11.74 24.54 -13.54
C SER A 166 -10.41 24.75 -12.81
N ILE A 167 -9.32 25.04 -13.53
CA ILE A 167 -7.96 25.09 -12.93
C ILE A 167 -7.85 26.14 -11.81
N PRO A 168 -8.26 27.42 -11.99
CA PRO A 168 -8.14 28.40 -10.93
C PRO A 168 -8.94 28.03 -9.67
N LYS A 169 -10.11 27.42 -9.84
CA LYS A 169 -10.96 26.94 -8.72
C LYS A 169 -10.26 25.81 -7.96
N LEU A 170 -9.62 24.89 -8.68
CA LEU A 170 -8.87 23.78 -8.09
C LEU A 170 -7.60 24.26 -7.39
N GLU A 171 -6.90 25.27 -7.92
CA GLU A 171 -5.71 25.86 -7.28
C GLU A 171 -6.04 26.50 -5.92
N VAL A 172 -7.14 27.27 -5.85
CA VAL A 172 -7.62 27.83 -4.58
C VAL A 172 -8.02 26.72 -3.60
N ALA A 173 -8.83 25.76 -4.05
CA ALA A 173 -9.28 24.65 -3.21
C ALA A 173 -8.11 23.79 -2.69
N LEU A 174 -7.07 23.58 -3.51
CA LEU A 174 -5.87 22.84 -3.12
C LEU A 174 -5.10 23.58 -2.03
N LYS A 175 -4.95 24.89 -2.16
CA LYS A 175 -4.28 25.73 -1.16
C LYS A 175 -5.03 25.69 0.17
N GLU A 176 -6.35 25.83 0.15
CA GLU A 176 -7.19 25.75 1.35
C GLU A 176 -7.11 24.37 2.01
N ALA A 177 -7.27 23.29 1.24
CA ALA A 177 -7.21 21.94 1.77
C ALA A 177 -5.83 21.61 2.36
N THR A 178 -4.75 22.09 1.73
CA THR A 178 -3.38 21.92 2.24
C THR A 178 -3.18 22.66 3.56
N ALA A 179 -3.65 23.91 3.65
CA ALA A 179 -3.55 24.69 4.89
C ALA A 179 -4.33 24.04 6.05
N VAL A 180 -5.52 23.50 5.78
CA VAL A 180 -6.31 22.74 6.77
C VAL A 180 -5.56 21.51 7.25
N TYR A 181 -5.00 20.72 6.32
CA TYR A 181 -4.19 19.55 6.65
C TYR A 181 -2.97 19.93 7.51
N GLU A 182 -2.20 20.95 7.12
CA GLU A 182 -1.03 21.39 7.88
C GLU A 182 -1.38 21.85 9.30
N GLY A 183 -2.51 22.56 9.46
CA GLY A 183 -3.02 22.97 10.76
C GLY A 183 -3.40 21.78 11.64
N LEU A 184 -4.19 20.85 11.11
CA LEU A 184 -4.62 19.65 11.82
C LEU A 184 -3.44 18.74 12.16
N ARG A 185 -2.47 18.58 11.25
CA ARG A 185 -1.25 17.80 11.50
C ARG A 185 -0.46 18.35 12.68
N LYS A 186 -0.27 19.67 12.76
CA LYS A 186 0.40 20.31 13.90
C LYS A 186 -0.35 20.05 15.22
N GLN A 187 -1.68 20.16 15.19
CA GLN A 187 -2.52 19.87 16.35
C GLN A 187 -2.42 18.40 16.78
N SER A 188 -2.42 17.46 15.82
CA SER A 188 -2.29 16.02 16.08
C SER A 188 -0.97 15.68 16.75
N VAL A 189 0.14 16.22 16.25
CA VAL A 189 1.47 16.02 16.84
C VAL A 189 1.54 16.59 18.25
N ALA A 190 0.99 17.79 18.48
CA ALA A 190 0.94 18.37 19.82
C ALA A 190 0.06 17.55 20.78
N ALA A 191 -1.06 17.00 20.29
CA ALA A 191 -1.94 16.12 21.06
C ALA A 191 -1.25 14.81 21.44
N GLU A 192 -0.52 14.18 20.51
CA GLU A 192 0.26 12.96 20.80
C GLU A 192 1.33 13.22 21.85
N LEU A 193 2.12 14.30 21.73
CA LEU A 193 3.13 14.66 22.73
C LEU A 193 2.52 14.88 24.12
N LYS A 194 1.35 15.54 24.18
CA LYS A 194 0.62 15.73 25.43
C LYS A 194 0.14 14.40 26.00
N HIS A 195 -0.43 13.53 25.16
CA HIS A 195 -0.92 12.21 25.55
C HIS A 195 0.21 11.31 26.06
N ALA A 196 1.32 11.26 25.34
CA ALA A 196 2.53 10.55 25.72
C ALA A 196 3.07 10.98 27.10
N GLY A 197 2.98 12.28 27.42
CA GLY A 197 3.37 12.80 28.74
C GLY A 197 2.45 12.37 29.89
N THR A 198 1.24 11.88 29.61
CA THR A 198 0.32 11.35 30.64
C THR A 198 0.44 9.85 30.84
N GLN A 199 0.93 9.15 29.81
CA GLN A 199 1.16 7.71 29.86
C GLN A 199 2.32 7.37 30.80
N LYS A 200 2.24 6.23 31.51
CA LYS A 200 3.28 5.75 32.43
C LYS A 200 3.98 4.48 31.92
N PRO A 201 4.60 4.51 30.71
CA PRO A 201 5.16 3.31 30.10
C PRO A 201 6.29 2.67 30.93
N GLN A 202 6.96 3.45 31.79
CA GLN A 202 8.00 2.89 32.67
C GLN A 202 7.42 1.88 33.67
N THR A 203 6.24 2.12 34.22
CA THR A 203 5.59 1.20 35.16
C THR A 203 5.31 -0.16 34.51
N VAL A 204 4.91 -0.15 33.23
CA VAL A 204 4.70 -1.37 32.44
C VAL A 204 6.04 -2.03 32.12
N SER A 205 7.05 -1.25 31.74
CA SER A 205 8.42 -1.73 31.46
C SER A 205 9.02 -2.46 32.66
N ASP A 206 8.86 -1.91 33.87
CA ASP A 206 9.34 -2.50 35.12
C ASP A 206 8.60 -3.80 35.46
N ALA A 207 7.32 -3.90 35.11
CA ALA A 207 6.53 -5.12 35.27
C ALA A 207 6.93 -6.20 34.26
N VAL A 208 7.18 -5.84 33.00
CA VAL A 208 7.76 -6.75 31.98
C VAL A 208 9.08 -7.32 32.49
N ASP A 209 10.00 -6.46 32.94
CA ASP A 209 11.30 -6.89 33.44
C ASP A 209 11.19 -7.88 34.60
N ARG A 210 10.27 -7.62 35.54
CA ARG A 210 10.05 -8.51 36.68
C ARG A 210 9.61 -9.91 36.24
N LEU A 211 8.66 -9.99 35.31
CA LEU A 211 8.15 -11.26 34.79
C LEU A 211 9.22 -12.05 34.03
N ILE A 212 10.05 -11.37 33.24
CA ILE A 212 11.20 -11.98 32.56
C ILE A 212 12.24 -12.46 33.58
N ASP A 213 12.61 -11.63 34.56
CA ASP A 213 13.59 -11.95 35.60
C ASP A 213 13.12 -13.15 36.46
N GLU A 214 11.84 -13.22 36.80
CA GLU A 214 11.23 -14.35 37.50
C GLU A 214 11.33 -15.65 36.70
N ARG A 215 11.08 -15.59 35.39
CA ARG A 215 11.23 -16.76 34.50
C ARG A 215 12.67 -17.22 34.41
N LEU A 216 13.61 -16.29 34.22
CA LEU A 216 15.05 -16.57 34.16
C LEU A 216 15.57 -17.20 35.45
N LYS A 217 15.14 -16.67 36.60
CA LYS A 217 15.47 -17.24 37.92
C LYS A 217 14.93 -18.66 38.08
N LYS A 218 13.70 -18.93 37.62
CA LYS A 218 13.09 -20.27 37.67
C LYS A 218 13.87 -21.28 36.81
N GLU A 219 14.39 -20.85 35.67
CA GLU A 219 15.16 -21.69 34.75
C GLU A 219 16.68 -21.70 35.03
N ASN A 220 17.13 -20.99 36.07
CA ASN A 220 18.54 -20.84 36.43
C ASN A 220 19.42 -20.27 35.31
N VAL A 221 18.87 -19.39 34.47
CA VAL A 221 19.59 -18.72 33.39
C VAL A 221 19.88 -17.27 33.81
N PRO A 222 21.15 -16.83 33.91
CA PRO A 222 21.46 -15.45 34.26
C PRO A 222 21.17 -14.50 33.10
N ALA A 223 20.74 -13.27 33.43
CA ALA A 223 20.59 -12.20 32.46
C ALA A 223 21.94 -11.57 32.10
N SER A 224 22.14 -11.24 30.83
CA SER A 224 23.27 -10.42 30.38
C SER A 224 23.17 -8.98 30.91
N ALA A 225 24.33 -8.34 31.06
CA ALA A 225 24.42 -6.94 31.47
C ALA A 225 23.68 -5.98 30.52
N LEU A 226 23.35 -4.79 31.00
CA LEU A 226 22.83 -3.73 30.15
C LEU A 226 23.86 -3.26 29.13
N VAL A 227 23.38 -2.88 27.96
CA VAL A 227 24.19 -2.33 26.89
C VAL A 227 24.60 -0.88 27.20
N GLU A 228 25.77 -0.46 26.72
CA GLU A 228 26.24 0.92 26.78
C GLU A 228 25.30 1.88 26.02
N ASP A 229 25.29 3.15 26.41
CA ASP A 229 24.39 4.17 25.87
C ASP A 229 24.44 4.29 24.34
N GLY A 230 25.62 4.35 23.74
CA GLY A 230 25.74 4.50 22.29
C GLY A 230 25.16 3.31 21.52
N LYS A 231 25.38 2.09 22.01
CA LYS A 231 24.80 0.85 21.46
C LYS A 231 23.28 0.81 21.66
N PHE A 232 22.78 1.24 22.83
CA PHE A 232 21.34 1.41 23.04
C PHE A 232 20.73 2.35 22.01
N LEU A 233 21.34 3.52 21.78
CA LEU A 233 20.87 4.48 20.81
C LEU A 233 20.88 3.89 19.39
N ARG A 234 21.94 3.16 19.02
CA ARG A 234 22.00 2.45 17.74
C ARG A 234 20.80 1.53 17.56
N ARG A 235 20.58 0.65 18.54
CA ARG A 235 19.52 -0.36 18.51
C ARG A 235 18.13 0.27 18.43
N ALA A 236 17.85 1.23 19.31
CA ALA A 236 16.58 1.95 19.31
C ALA A 236 16.35 2.72 18.00
N THR A 237 17.38 3.32 17.41
CA THR A 237 17.24 4.04 16.13
C THR A 237 17.01 3.08 14.97
N LEU A 238 17.70 1.92 14.94
CA LEU A 238 17.47 0.90 13.92
C LEU A 238 16.06 0.33 14.01
N ASP A 239 15.60 -0.03 15.21
CA ASP A 239 14.30 -0.66 15.39
C ASP A 239 13.11 0.29 15.25
N ILE A 240 13.26 1.57 15.65
CA ILE A 240 12.18 2.55 15.58
C ILE A 240 12.22 3.33 14.26
N ALA A 241 13.40 3.80 13.85
CA ALA A 241 13.58 4.71 12.71
C ALA A 241 14.15 4.02 11.46
N GLY A 242 14.49 2.74 11.50
CA GLY A 242 14.93 1.99 10.31
C GLY A 242 16.28 2.47 9.75
N ARG A 243 17.14 3.05 10.60
CA ARG A 243 18.47 3.53 10.20
C ARG A 243 19.41 3.61 11.41
N ILE A 244 20.70 3.72 11.18
CA ILE A 244 21.65 4.12 12.24
C ILE A 244 21.40 5.57 12.69
N PRO A 245 21.75 5.94 13.94
CA PRO A 245 21.78 7.34 14.35
C PRO A 245 22.84 8.10 13.52
N THR A 246 22.54 9.35 13.20
CA THR A 246 23.54 10.26 12.64
C THR A 246 24.64 10.52 13.67
N TYR A 247 25.84 10.84 13.20
CA TYR A 247 26.95 11.21 14.10
C TYR A 247 26.56 12.32 15.10
N GLN A 248 25.79 13.32 14.64
CA GLN A 248 25.31 14.40 15.52
C GLN A 248 24.36 13.90 16.60
N GLU A 249 23.39 13.02 16.26
CA GLU A 249 22.49 12.41 17.25
C GLU A 249 23.26 11.60 18.30
N VAL A 250 24.31 10.88 17.90
CA VAL A 250 25.17 10.12 18.82
C VAL A 250 25.90 11.06 19.77
N VAL A 251 26.55 12.10 19.24
CA VAL A 251 27.30 13.07 20.05
C VAL A 251 26.39 13.82 21.03
N GLU A 252 25.21 14.27 20.59
CA GLU A 252 24.25 14.96 21.45
C GLU A 252 23.72 14.05 22.56
N PHE A 253 23.40 12.79 22.23
CA PHE A 253 22.91 11.82 23.19
C PHE A 253 23.97 11.45 24.24
N LEU A 254 25.21 11.18 23.83
CA LEU A 254 26.30 10.81 24.73
C LEU A 254 26.75 11.96 25.63
N LYS A 255 26.55 13.22 25.22
CA LYS A 255 26.82 14.41 26.05
C LYS A 255 25.76 14.67 27.12
N SER A 256 24.61 14.01 27.06
CA SER A 256 23.53 14.23 28.02
C SER A 256 23.78 13.46 29.31
N ASP A 257 23.77 14.18 30.43
CA ASP A 257 23.83 13.62 31.79
C ASP A 257 22.43 13.38 32.39
N ALA A 258 21.37 13.54 31.60
CA ALA A 258 20.01 13.34 32.09
C ALA A 258 19.74 11.86 32.41
N GLU A 259 19.22 11.57 33.61
CA GLU A 259 18.91 10.20 34.05
C GLU A 259 17.91 9.50 33.11
N ASP A 260 17.00 10.27 32.52
CA ASP A 260 15.96 9.82 31.59
C ASP A 260 16.36 9.94 30.10
N LYS A 261 17.65 10.13 29.78
CA LYS A 261 18.11 10.37 28.40
C LYS A 261 17.68 9.27 27.41
N ARG A 262 17.67 7.99 27.84
CA ARG A 262 17.20 6.87 27.02
C ARG A 262 15.72 6.98 26.69
N ALA A 263 14.90 7.32 27.70
CA ALA A 263 13.47 7.53 27.52
C ALA A 263 13.18 8.71 26.56
N LYS A 264 13.90 9.83 26.72
CA LYS A 264 13.84 10.99 25.81
C LYS A 264 14.27 10.65 24.38
N ALA A 265 15.28 9.81 24.21
CA ALA A 265 15.71 9.36 22.89
C ALA A 265 14.61 8.54 22.19
N VAL A 266 13.93 7.64 22.91
CA VAL A 266 12.78 6.88 22.38
C VAL A 266 11.65 7.83 21.96
N ASP A 267 11.29 8.80 22.81
CA ASP A 267 10.24 9.78 22.48
C ASP A 267 10.59 10.60 21.24
N ARG A 268 11.84 11.07 21.16
CA ARG A 268 12.35 11.78 19.99
C ARG A 268 12.18 10.95 18.73
N LEU A 269 12.61 9.67 18.74
CA LEU A 269 12.51 8.78 17.58
C LEU A 269 11.06 8.56 17.12
N LEU A 270 10.13 8.33 18.06
CA LEU A 270 8.71 8.12 17.77
C LEU A 270 7.98 9.37 17.21
N THR A 271 8.58 10.55 17.35
CA THR A 271 8.04 11.80 16.78
C THR A 271 8.63 12.15 15.41
N THR A 272 9.68 11.43 14.98
CA THR A 272 10.28 11.65 13.65
C THR A 272 9.42 11.05 12.54
N ALA A 273 9.57 11.57 11.32
CA ALA A 273 8.94 10.97 10.14
C ALA A 273 9.50 9.57 9.80
N ASP A 274 10.70 9.25 10.31
CA ASP A 274 11.38 7.96 10.10
C ASP A 274 10.60 6.83 10.79
N TYR A 275 10.00 7.08 11.96
CA TYR A 275 9.10 6.12 12.62
C TYR A 275 7.96 5.69 11.69
N GLY A 276 7.19 6.66 11.18
CA GLY A 276 6.09 6.36 10.28
C GLY A 276 6.56 5.67 9.00
N ARG A 277 7.72 6.07 8.45
CA ARG A 277 8.33 5.43 7.27
C ARG A 277 8.62 3.95 7.52
N THR A 278 9.27 3.62 8.62
CA THR A 278 9.69 2.26 8.96
C THR A 278 8.49 1.36 9.19
N PHE A 279 7.64 1.71 10.17
CA PHE A 279 6.47 0.89 10.49
C PHE A 279 5.43 0.87 9.37
N GLY A 280 5.26 2.00 8.65
CA GLY A 280 4.36 2.05 7.49
C GLY A 280 4.84 1.19 6.33
N THR A 281 6.15 1.04 6.14
CA THR A 281 6.73 0.11 5.15
C THR A 281 6.52 -1.34 5.58
N ILE A 282 6.89 -1.67 6.84
CA ILE A 282 6.71 -3.02 7.40
C ILE A 282 5.25 -3.45 7.27
N PHE A 283 4.31 -2.64 7.74
CA PHE A 283 2.89 -2.98 7.69
C PHE A 283 2.35 -3.03 6.26
N ALA A 284 2.77 -2.13 5.35
CA ALA A 284 2.37 -2.21 3.95
C ALA A 284 2.85 -3.50 3.28
N ASP A 285 4.09 -3.92 3.55
CA ASP A 285 4.67 -5.13 2.97
C ASP A 285 4.02 -6.40 3.55
N LEU A 286 3.71 -6.43 4.85
CA LEU A 286 3.00 -7.55 5.49
C LEU A 286 1.56 -7.70 4.96
N THR A 287 0.87 -6.59 4.71
CA THR A 287 -0.56 -6.57 4.35
C THR A 287 -0.82 -6.59 2.84
N THR A 288 0.21 -6.50 2.00
CA THR A 288 0.06 -6.52 0.54
C THR A 288 1.05 -7.51 -0.10
N HIS A 289 0.67 -8.78 -0.13
CA HIS A 289 1.49 -9.84 -0.74
C HIS A 289 1.65 -9.66 -2.27
N ARG A 290 2.90 -9.85 -2.76
CA ARG A 290 3.37 -9.89 -4.17
C ARG A 290 2.80 -8.85 -5.15
N PRO A 291 3.54 -7.77 -5.46
CA PRO A 291 3.18 -6.90 -6.57
C PRO A 291 3.56 -7.54 -7.92
N THR A 292 2.58 -7.74 -8.80
CA THR A 292 2.84 -7.67 -10.24
C THR A 292 3.27 -6.23 -10.59
N THR A 293 3.90 -6.01 -11.75
CA THR A 293 4.46 -4.69 -12.15
C THR A 293 3.44 -3.53 -12.21
N THR A 294 2.13 -3.81 -12.17
CA THR A 294 1.06 -2.80 -12.09
C THR A 294 0.65 -2.50 -10.63
N ALA A 295 0.98 -3.38 -9.68
CA ALA A 295 0.64 -3.30 -8.26
C ALA A 295 1.61 -2.43 -7.43
N THR A 296 2.77 -2.04 -7.97
CA THR A 296 3.75 -1.20 -7.28
C THR A 296 3.20 0.17 -6.88
N ARG A 297 2.43 0.83 -7.76
CA ARG A 297 1.89 2.18 -7.48
C ARG A 297 0.75 2.19 -6.46
N THR A 298 -0.08 1.14 -6.44
CA THR A 298 -1.15 0.97 -5.46
C THR A 298 -0.55 0.72 -4.07
N ARG A 299 0.48 -0.15 -3.99
CA ARG A 299 1.24 -0.38 -2.76
C ARG A 299 1.90 0.89 -2.23
N ASP A 300 2.51 1.71 -3.10
CA ASP A 300 3.15 2.96 -2.66
C ASP A 300 2.13 3.97 -2.08
N HIS A 301 0.92 4.05 -2.64
CA HIS A 301 -0.16 4.87 -2.09
C HIS A 301 -0.63 4.38 -0.73
N PHE A 302 -0.81 3.06 -0.59
CA PHE A 302 -1.20 2.44 0.67
C PHE A 302 -0.13 2.62 1.77
N ARG A 303 1.14 2.41 1.41
CA ARG A 303 2.28 2.71 2.29
C ARG A 303 2.27 4.18 2.71
N GLY A 304 2.10 5.11 1.78
CA GLY A 304 2.05 6.55 2.09
C GLY A 304 0.91 6.94 3.03
N TRP A 305 -0.20 6.19 3.01
CA TRP A 305 -1.33 6.35 3.93
C TRP A 305 -1.01 5.81 5.32
N LEU A 306 -0.46 4.59 5.42
CA LEU A 306 -0.01 4.03 6.69
C LEU A 306 1.04 4.93 7.37
N ILE A 307 2.02 5.41 6.61
CA ILE A 307 3.05 6.35 7.11
C ILE A 307 2.41 7.58 7.74
N GLU A 308 1.36 8.14 7.11
CA GLU A 308 0.68 9.32 7.66
C GLU A 308 -0.10 8.98 8.92
N CYS A 309 -0.88 7.90 8.89
CA CYS A 309 -1.68 7.46 10.04
C CYS A 309 -0.80 7.26 11.27
N LEU A 310 0.34 6.57 11.11
CA LEU A 310 1.29 6.31 12.19
C LEU A 310 1.96 7.58 12.70
N ASN A 311 2.38 8.49 11.79
CA ASN A 311 3.01 9.75 12.20
C ASN A 311 2.05 10.68 12.96
N LEU A 312 0.76 10.66 12.61
CA LEU A 312 -0.30 11.40 13.30
C LEU A 312 -0.77 10.73 14.59
N ASN A 313 -0.29 9.53 14.88
CA ASN A 313 -0.70 8.69 16.01
C ASN A 313 -2.19 8.32 15.97
N ARG A 314 -2.70 7.95 14.80
CA ARG A 314 -3.96 7.22 14.72
C ARG A 314 -3.80 5.87 15.42
N THR A 315 -4.82 5.47 16.16
CA THR A 315 -4.84 4.21 16.90
C THR A 315 -4.96 3.03 15.95
N TRP A 316 -4.49 1.87 16.37
CA TRP A 316 -4.40 0.72 15.47
C TRP A 316 -5.78 0.18 15.05
N ASP A 317 -6.75 0.20 15.95
CA ASP A 317 -8.17 -0.11 15.67
C ASP A 317 -8.76 0.79 14.59
N ASP A 318 -8.52 2.11 14.62
CA ASP A 318 -9.01 3.04 13.61
C ASP A 318 -8.39 2.75 12.23
N ILE A 319 -7.08 2.49 12.19
CA ILE A 319 -6.37 2.14 10.97
C ILE A 319 -6.92 0.82 10.39
N VAL A 320 -7.10 -0.20 11.21
CA VAL A 320 -7.62 -1.50 10.76
C VAL A 320 -9.09 -1.40 10.35
N SER A 321 -9.89 -0.62 11.05
CA SER A 321 -11.28 -0.36 10.69
C SER A 321 -11.38 0.29 9.31
N ASP A 322 -10.51 1.25 8.97
CA ASP A 322 -10.44 1.82 7.62
C ASP A 322 -10.02 0.80 6.55
N MET A 323 -9.12 -0.13 6.90
CA MET A 323 -8.66 -1.18 5.98
C MET A 323 -9.77 -2.20 5.68
N ILE A 324 -10.56 -2.55 6.68
CA ILE A 324 -11.59 -3.59 6.61
C ILE A 324 -12.94 -3.06 6.17
N ALA A 325 -13.36 -1.90 6.68
CA ALA A 325 -14.66 -1.27 6.45
C ALA A 325 -14.56 0.01 5.59
N GLY A 326 -13.44 0.26 4.93
CA GLY A 326 -13.37 1.33 3.94
C GLY A 326 -14.26 1.05 2.71
N GLU A 327 -14.80 2.11 2.11
CA GLU A 327 -15.43 2.11 0.78
C GLU A 327 -14.94 3.31 -0.06
N GLY A 328 -15.21 3.26 -1.36
CA GLY A 328 -14.97 4.37 -2.29
C GLY A 328 -13.69 4.25 -3.11
N ASP A 329 -13.23 5.40 -3.60
CA ASP A 329 -12.06 5.53 -4.50
C ASP A 329 -10.75 5.29 -3.73
N THR A 330 -9.95 4.31 -4.15
CA THR A 330 -8.67 3.95 -3.51
C THR A 330 -7.65 5.11 -3.47
N GLY A 331 -7.79 6.11 -4.33
CA GLY A 331 -6.94 7.31 -4.30
C GLY A 331 -7.33 8.30 -3.20
N SER A 332 -8.61 8.31 -2.80
CA SER A 332 -9.15 9.21 -1.76
C SER A 332 -9.30 8.51 -0.41
N ASN A 333 -9.47 7.18 -0.42
CA ASN A 333 -9.50 6.32 0.76
C ASN A 333 -8.52 5.15 0.57
N PRO A 334 -7.21 5.37 0.77
CA PRO A 334 -6.21 4.33 0.50
C PRO A 334 -6.31 3.12 1.42
N GLY A 335 -6.94 3.22 2.60
CA GLY A 335 -7.16 2.07 3.50
C GLY A 335 -7.80 0.88 2.77
N THR A 336 -8.73 1.16 1.85
CA THR A 336 -9.40 0.17 0.99
C THR A 336 -8.46 -0.68 0.12
N ILE A 337 -7.20 -0.25 -0.09
CA ILE A 337 -6.21 -0.97 -0.89
C ILE A 337 -5.89 -2.34 -0.26
N PHE A 338 -6.03 -2.49 1.06
CA PHE A 338 -5.92 -3.81 1.71
C PHE A 338 -6.81 -4.85 1.01
N LEU A 339 -8.09 -4.54 0.82
CA LEU A 339 -9.05 -5.44 0.18
C LEU A 339 -8.80 -5.61 -1.32
N VAL A 340 -8.19 -4.62 -1.97
CA VAL A 340 -7.79 -4.67 -3.38
C VAL A 340 -6.52 -5.51 -3.58
N ALA A 341 -5.71 -5.71 -2.54
CA ALA A 341 -4.52 -6.55 -2.63
C ALA A 341 -4.89 -8.04 -2.77
N TYR A 342 -5.98 -8.47 -2.16
CA TYR A 342 -6.44 -9.87 -2.14
C TYR A 342 -7.55 -10.11 -3.15
N ARG A 343 -7.15 -10.35 -4.41
CA ARG A 343 -8.08 -10.52 -5.54
C ARG A 343 -7.89 -11.84 -6.25
N LEU A 344 -9.01 -12.41 -6.68
CA LEU A 344 -9.08 -13.49 -7.64
C LEU A 344 -9.87 -12.98 -8.86
N ASN A 345 -9.33 -13.18 -10.06
CA ASN A 345 -9.96 -12.72 -11.30
C ASN A 345 -10.30 -11.22 -11.32
N ASN A 346 -9.41 -10.40 -10.74
CA ASN A 346 -9.53 -8.94 -10.61
C ASN A 346 -10.66 -8.44 -9.70
N GLN A 347 -11.31 -9.32 -8.94
CA GLN A 347 -12.29 -8.95 -7.92
C GLN A 347 -11.81 -9.37 -6.53
N PRO A 348 -12.15 -8.62 -5.46
CA PRO A 348 -11.78 -8.97 -4.09
C PRO A 348 -12.28 -10.37 -3.74
N ASN A 349 -11.39 -11.22 -3.22
CA ASN A 349 -11.69 -12.62 -2.94
C ASN A 349 -11.92 -12.84 -1.44
N PRO A 350 -13.15 -13.10 -0.98
CA PRO A 350 -13.47 -13.26 0.44
C PRO A 350 -12.55 -14.18 1.25
N PRO A 351 -12.24 -15.43 0.81
CA PRO A 351 -11.36 -16.31 1.58
C PRO A 351 -9.91 -15.79 1.69
N ASP A 352 -9.37 -15.14 0.65
CA ASP A 352 -8.02 -14.57 0.72
C ASP A 352 -7.96 -13.36 1.66
N ILE A 353 -9.02 -12.53 1.65
CA ILE A 353 -9.14 -11.39 2.57
C ILE A 353 -9.23 -11.89 4.02
N LEU A 354 -10.03 -12.92 4.29
CA LEU A 354 -10.12 -13.51 5.63
C LEU A 354 -8.78 -14.09 6.07
N ALA A 355 -8.12 -14.88 5.22
CA ALA A 355 -6.82 -15.47 5.55
C ALA A 355 -5.80 -14.39 5.94
N ALA A 356 -5.73 -13.30 5.16
CA ALA A 356 -4.88 -12.16 5.45
C ALA A 356 -5.27 -11.43 6.75
N SER A 357 -6.57 -11.26 6.99
CA SER A 357 -7.09 -10.59 8.18
C SER A 357 -6.79 -11.41 9.45
N GLY A 358 -6.96 -12.74 9.39
CA GLY A 358 -6.62 -13.67 10.46
C GLY A 358 -5.12 -13.62 10.79
N GLU A 359 -4.25 -13.69 9.79
CA GLU A 359 -2.81 -13.68 9.99
C GLU A 359 -2.32 -12.32 10.53
N MET A 360 -2.81 -11.21 9.95
CA MET A 360 -2.34 -9.88 10.31
C MET A 360 -2.95 -9.38 11.62
N PHE A 361 -4.26 -9.47 11.78
CA PHE A 361 -4.97 -8.79 12.86
C PHE A 361 -5.35 -9.70 14.00
N MET A 362 -5.39 -11.02 13.80
CA MET A 362 -5.77 -11.98 14.84
C MET A 362 -4.59 -12.86 15.27
N GLY A 363 -3.49 -12.86 14.51
CA GLY A 363 -2.33 -13.71 14.80
C GLY A 363 -2.64 -15.19 14.59
N LEU A 364 -3.54 -15.51 13.66
CA LEU A 364 -4.04 -16.87 13.39
C LEU A 364 -3.74 -17.31 11.94
N GLN A 365 -3.23 -18.52 11.78
CA GLN A 365 -3.06 -19.19 10.49
C GLN A 365 -4.31 -19.98 10.07
N ILE A 366 -5.47 -19.33 10.05
CA ILE A 366 -6.75 -20.01 9.78
C ILE A 366 -6.93 -20.48 8.33
N LYS A 367 -6.03 -20.11 7.41
CA LYS A 367 -6.13 -20.46 5.99
C LYS A 367 -6.19 -21.97 5.73
N CYS A 368 -5.59 -22.81 6.57
CA CYS A 368 -5.71 -24.27 6.42
C CYS A 368 -7.17 -24.75 6.49
N ALA A 369 -8.00 -24.04 7.28
CA ALA A 369 -9.43 -24.33 7.40
C ALA A 369 -10.23 -24.04 6.10
N GLN A 370 -9.63 -23.41 5.09
CA GLN A 370 -10.31 -23.11 3.83
C GLN A 370 -10.76 -24.38 3.09
N CYS A 371 -9.94 -25.42 3.11
CA CYS A 371 -10.15 -26.63 2.29
C CYS A 371 -10.64 -27.84 3.09
N HIS A 372 -10.32 -27.90 4.38
CA HIS A 372 -10.68 -28.97 5.31
C HIS A 372 -10.68 -28.40 6.73
N ASP A 373 -11.18 -29.13 7.73
CA ASP A 373 -11.06 -28.70 9.14
C ASP A 373 -9.58 -28.56 9.53
N HIS A 374 -9.25 -27.60 10.38
CA HIS A 374 -7.85 -27.24 10.65
C HIS A 374 -7.08 -28.45 11.23
N PRO A 375 -5.92 -28.83 10.65
CA PRO A 375 -5.29 -30.13 10.93
C PRO A 375 -4.57 -30.19 12.29
N PHE A 376 -4.37 -29.05 12.94
CA PHE A 376 -3.66 -28.90 14.21
C PHE A 376 -4.43 -28.09 15.26
N VAL A 377 -5.69 -27.76 15.00
CA VAL A 377 -6.52 -26.99 15.94
C VAL A 377 -7.93 -27.53 15.80
N ASP A 378 -8.34 -28.38 16.73
CA ASP A 378 -9.60 -29.13 16.65
C ASP A 378 -10.85 -28.22 16.63
N ASP A 379 -10.74 -27.01 17.18
CA ASP A 379 -11.85 -26.06 17.31
C ASP A 379 -12.14 -25.25 16.03
N TRP A 380 -11.33 -25.38 14.97
CA TRP A 380 -11.51 -24.59 13.75
C TRP A 380 -11.93 -25.47 12.57
N SER A 381 -13.20 -25.42 12.23
CA SER A 381 -13.75 -26.15 11.09
C SER A 381 -13.68 -25.36 9.78
N GLN A 382 -13.91 -26.05 8.67
CA GLN A 382 -14.12 -25.39 7.38
C GLN A 382 -15.31 -24.42 7.42
N ASP A 383 -16.34 -24.73 8.21
CA ASP A 383 -17.53 -23.87 8.31
C ASP A 383 -17.23 -22.57 9.06
N ASP A 384 -16.34 -22.59 10.04
CA ASP A 384 -15.89 -21.39 10.75
C ASP A 384 -15.14 -20.44 9.82
N PHE A 385 -14.22 -20.99 9.02
CA PHE A 385 -13.49 -20.21 8.03
C PHE A 385 -14.44 -19.57 7.01
N TRP A 386 -15.29 -20.37 6.37
CA TRP A 386 -16.18 -19.83 5.35
C TRP A 386 -17.27 -18.93 5.94
N GLY A 387 -17.74 -19.21 7.15
CA GLY A 387 -18.66 -18.34 7.90
C GLY A 387 -18.07 -16.95 8.13
N MET A 388 -16.83 -16.84 8.59
CA MET A 388 -16.18 -15.53 8.68
C MET A 388 -15.95 -14.89 7.30
N ALA A 389 -15.59 -15.69 6.29
CA ALA A 389 -15.35 -15.18 4.94
C ALA A 389 -16.63 -14.58 4.33
N ALA A 390 -17.80 -15.03 4.78
CA ALA A 390 -19.09 -14.50 4.36
C ALA A 390 -19.27 -13.00 4.65
N MET A 391 -18.54 -12.47 5.65
CA MET A 391 -18.51 -11.03 5.97
C MET A 391 -17.93 -10.18 4.83
N PHE A 392 -17.15 -10.80 3.93
CA PHE A 392 -16.56 -10.15 2.75
C PHE A 392 -17.30 -10.52 1.45
N SER A 393 -18.35 -11.33 1.51
CA SER A 393 -19.04 -11.89 0.32
C SER A 393 -19.58 -10.83 -0.66
N ARG A 394 -19.85 -9.62 -0.17
CA ARG A 394 -20.46 -8.51 -0.93
C ARG A 394 -19.47 -7.52 -1.52
N VAL A 395 -18.18 -7.59 -1.16
CA VAL A 395 -17.22 -6.59 -1.61
C VAL A 395 -16.97 -6.70 -3.12
N ARG A 396 -17.08 -5.59 -3.85
CA ARG A 396 -16.93 -5.51 -5.31
C ARG A 396 -16.07 -4.32 -5.71
N LEU A 397 -15.33 -4.49 -6.82
CA LEU A 397 -14.61 -3.41 -7.48
C LEU A 397 -15.32 -2.97 -8.75
N LYS A 398 -15.60 -1.67 -8.82
CA LYS A 398 -16.07 -0.95 -10.00
C LYS A 398 -14.91 -0.30 -10.75
N GLY A 399 -15.03 -0.19 -12.08
CA GLY A 399 -14.12 0.61 -12.92
C GLY A 399 -13.60 -0.14 -14.15
N SER A 400 -12.84 0.55 -15.01
CA SER A 400 -12.43 0.00 -16.33
C SER A 400 -10.99 0.32 -16.74
N SER A 401 -10.08 0.62 -15.80
CA SER A 401 -8.73 1.09 -16.15
C SER A 401 -7.64 0.31 -15.42
N VAL A 402 -6.93 -0.54 -16.15
CA VAL A 402 -5.68 -1.20 -15.74
C VAL A 402 -4.49 -0.23 -15.72
N TYR A 403 -4.59 0.92 -16.43
CA TYR A 403 -3.43 1.79 -16.69
C TYR A 403 -3.24 2.96 -15.71
N ARG A 404 -4.14 3.15 -14.73
CA ARG A 404 -3.96 4.09 -13.62
C ARG A 404 -4.35 3.38 -12.32
N ALA A 405 -3.38 2.71 -11.72
CA ALA A 405 -3.49 1.82 -10.58
C ALA A 405 -3.96 2.46 -9.24
N LEU A 406 -4.70 3.56 -9.28
CA LEU A 406 -5.18 4.32 -8.11
C LEU A 406 -6.69 4.56 -8.11
N GLU A 407 -7.43 4.11 -9.13
CA GLU A 407 -8.83 4.51 -9.36
C GLU A 407 -9.80 3.32 -9.30
N TYR A 408 -9.58 2.39 -8.36
CA TYR A 408 -10.61 1.40 -8.06
C TYR A 408 -11.64 2.02 -7.13
N GLU A 409 -12.92 1.75 -7.40
CA GLU A 409 -14.01 2.09 -6.51
C GLU A 409 -14.49 0.81 -5.83
N LEU A 410 -14.26 0.72 -4.53
CA LEU A 410 -14.67 -0.39 -3.68
C LEU A 410 -16.09 -0.13 -3.15
N THR A 411 -16.97 -1.12 -3.21
CA THR A 411 -18.32 -1.03 -2.63
C THR A 411 -18.88 -2.39 -2.24
N ASP A 412 -19.78 -2.41 -1.26
CA ASP A 412 -20.57 -3.60 -0.89
C ASP A 412 -22.01 -3.58 -1.46
N ASN A 413 -22.33 -2.53 -2.22
CA ASN A 413 -23.58 -2.44 -2.97
C ASN A 413 -23.62 -3.47 -4.11
N ASP A 414 -24.82 -3.90 -4.48
CA ASP A 414 -25.00 -4.74 -5.67
C ASP A 414 -24.49 -3.99 -6.91
N VAL A 415 -23.60 -4.62 -7.66
CA VAL A 415 -23.01 -4.06 -8.87
C VAL A 415 -23.42 -4.90 -10.07
N GLU A 416 -23.98 -4.26 -11.09
CA GLU A 416 -24.27 -4.94 -12.36
C GLU A 416 -22.99 -5.49 -12.99
N GLU A 417 -23.07 -6.68 -13.59
CA GLU A 417 -21.93 -7.37 -14.20
C GLU A 417 -21.11 -6.49 -15.18
N LYS A 418 -21.77 -5.60 -15.93
CA LYS A 418 -21.11 -4.69 -16.88
C LYS A 418 -20.30 -3.56 -16.22
N GLU A 419 -20.53 -3.29 -14.94
CA GLU A 419 -19.86 -2.23 -14.18
C GLU A 419 -18.69 -2.76 -13.33
N LEU A 420 -18.61 -4.09 -13.16
CA LEU A 420 -17.50 -4.75 -12.47
C LEU A 420 -16.18 -4.54 -13.23
N PHE A 421 -15.12 -4.31 -12.46
CA PHE A 421 -13.76 -4.28 -13.00
C PHE A 421 -13.35 -5.68 -13.49
N ARG A 422 -12.93 -5.77 -14.76
CA ARG A 422 -12.49 -7.01 -15.42
C ARG A 422 -11.33 -6.72 -16.38
N VAL A 423 -10.35 -7.62 -16.40
CA VAL A 423 -9.24 -7.59 -17.37
C VAL A 423 -9.29 -8.88 -18.18
N GLY A 424 -9.53 -8.76 -19.49
CA GLY A 424 -9.87 -9.91 -20.33
C GLY A 424 -11.33 -10.36 -20.15
N GLY A 425 -11.91 -11.02 -21.15
CA GLY A 425 -13.21 -11.65 -21.02
C GLY A 425 -13.08 -13.02 -20.34
N GLY A 426 -13.99 -13.38 -19.43
CA GLY A 426 -14.12 -14.80 -19.08
C GLY A 426 -14.53 -15.21 -17.66
N VAL A 427 -14.66 -14.33 -16.67
CA VAL A 427 -15.04 -14.79 -15.31
C VAL A 427 -16.37 -14.18 -14.85
N LYS A 428 -17.36 -15.06 -14.63
CA LYS A 428 -18.59 -14.73 -13.91
C LYS A 428 -18.30 -14.78 -12.41
N TYR A 429 -18.47 -13.66 -11.73
CA TYR A 429 -18.46 -13.64 -10.28
C TYR A 429 -19.87 -13.97 -9.78
N PRO A 430 -20.05 -14.93 -8.86
CA PRO A 430 -21.37 -15.24 -8.34
C PRO A 430 -21.98 -14.00 -7.67
N ALA A 431 -23.30 -13.87 -7.84
CA ALA A 431 -24.05 -12.86 -7.10
C ALA A 431 -23.91 -13.14 -5.59
N PRO A 432 -23.80 -12.10 -4.73
CA PRO A 432 -23.79 -12.33 -3.29
C PRO A 432 -25.07 -13.01 -2.84
N LEU A 433 -24.97 -13.94 -1.89
CA LEU A 433 -26.11 -14.56 -1.25
C LEU A 433 -26.69 -13.63 -0.17
N PRO A 434 -28.00 -13.75 0.16
CA PRO A 434 -28.62 -12.91 1.19
C PRO A 434 -28.13 -13.23 2.59
N ASN A 435 -28.35 -12.32 3.54
CA ASN A 435 -28.17 -12.53 5.00
C ASN A 435 -26.75 -13.01 5.38
N GLY A 436 -25.72 -12.49 4.71
CA GLY A 436 -24.33 -12.89 4.95
C GLY A 436 -24.03 -14.36 4.71
N GLN A 437 -24.65 -14.98 3.70
CA GLN A 437 -24.32 -16.34 3.30
C GLN A 437 -23.19 -16.39 2.28
N ILE A 438 -22.46 -17.50 2.25
CA ILE A 438 -21.44 -17.79 1.23
C ILE A 438 -21.48 -19.26 0.81
N ALA A 439 -21.26 -19.50 -0.47
CA ALA A 439 -21.13 -20.82 -1.05
C ALA A 439 -19.69 -21.31 -0.97
N ILE A 440 -19.48 -22.52 -0.46
CA ILE A 440 -18.18 -23.20 -0.43
C ILE A 440 -17.97 -23.91 -1.78
N PRO A 441 -16.97 -23.53 -2.58
CA PRO A 441 -16.71 -24.17 -3.87
C PRO A 441 -16.21 -25.60 -3.69
N ASP A 442 -16.55 -26.48 -4.64
CA ASP A 442 -15.99 -27.83 -4.69
C ASP A 442 -14.51 -27.79 -5.11
N PRO A 443 -13.58 -28.40 -4.35
CA PRO A 443 -12.16 -28.38 -4.67
C PRO A 443 -11.81 -29.11 -5.98
N THR A 444 -12.70 -29.96 -6.47
CA THR A 444 -12.52 -30.74 -7.72
C THR A 444 -13.18 -30.08 -8.93
N ASP A 445 -14.12 -29.15 -8.72
CA ASP A 445 -14.91 -28.50 -9.76
C ASP A 445 -15.40 -27.12 -9.29
N GLU A 446 -14.69 -26.06 -9.67
CA GLU A 446 -14.99 -24.67 -9.26
C GLU A 446 -16.39 -24.16 -9.71
N THR A 447 -17.09 -24.90 -10.59
CA THR A 447 -18.45 -24.58 -11.00
C THR A 447 -19.51 -25.13 -10.06
N LYS A 448 -19.12 -26.01 -9.12
CA LYS A 448 -20.00 -26.63 -8.14
C LYS A 448 -19.77 -26.05 -6.75
N THR A 449 -20.80 -26.18 -5.94
CA THR A 449 -20.80 -25.77 -4.53
C THR A 449 -21.03 -27.01 -3.68
N ILE A 450 -20.20 -27.21 -2.65
CA ILE A 450 -20.36 -28.30 -1.69
C ILE A 450 -21.54 -28.01 -0.78
N LYS A 451 -21.55 -26.82 -0.17
CA LYS A 451 -22.58 -26.35 0.76
C LYS A 451 -22.57 -24.83 0.86
N THR A 452 -23.61 -24.29 1.49
CA THR A 452 -23.74 -22.87 1.83
C THR A 452 -23.68 -22.73 3.34
N VAL A 453 -22.88 -21.78 3.82
CA VAL A 453 -22.76 -21.44 5.25
C VAL A 453 -23.18 -19.99 5.48
N SER A 454 -23.59 -19.68 6.70
CA SER A 454 -23.98 -18.33 7.12
C SER A 454 -22.85 -17.68 7.91
N ALA A 455 -22.83 -16.34 7.94
CA ALA A 455 -21.85 -15.59 8.69
C ALA A 455 -21.79 -16.02 10.17
N GLN A 456 -20.56 -16.24 10.65
CA GLN A 456 -20.25 -16.47 12.07
C GLN A 456 -18.82 -16.04 12.37
N TYR A 457 -18.52 -15.74 13.63
CA TYR A 457 -17.16 -15.52 14.12
C TYR A 457 -16.58 -16.80 14.74
N LEU A 458 -15.29 -16.78 15.12
CA LEU A 458 -14.59 -17.97 15.68
C LEU A 458 -15.10 -18.42 17.05
N ASP A 459 -15.78 -17.54 17.76
CA ASP A 459 -16.47 -17.87 19.02
C ASP A 459 -17.85 -18.50 18.79
N GLY A 460 -18.24 -18.73 17.53
CA GLY A 460 -19.54 -19.26 17.14
C GLY A 460 -20.67 -18.22 17.12
N PHE A 461 -20.40 -16.96 17.47
CA PHE A 461 -21.41 -15.90 17.42
C PHE A 461 -21.84 -15.63 15.98
N LYS A 462 -23.16 -15.54 15.76
CA LYS A 462 -23.77 -15.29 14.46
C LYS A 462 -24.32 -13.86 14.43
N PRO A 463 -23.71 -12.94 13.66
CA PRO A 463 -24.21 -11.58 13.58
C PRO A 463 -25.58 -11.53 12.87
N GLU A 464 -26.45 -10.64 13.33
CA GLU A 464 -27.73 -10.35 12.67
C GLU A 464 -27.48 -9.45 11.46
N LEU A 465 -27.45 -10.06 10.27
CA LEU A 465 -27.16 -9.35 9.02
C LEU A 465 -28.41 -9.13 8.19
N GLN A 466 -28.52 -7.94 7.59
CA GLN A 466 -29.57 -7.61 6.64
C GLN A 466 -29.45 -8.46 5.35
N GLU A 467 -30.56 -8.60 4.61
CA GLU A 467 -30.55 -9.31 3.31
C GLU A 467 -29.49 -8.77 2.35
N LYS A 468 -29.36 -7.44 2.34
CA LYS A 468 -28.31 -6.70 1.66
C LYS A 468 -27.76 -5.69 2.66
N GLY A 469 -26.50 -5.80 3.01
CA GLY A 469 -25.91 -4.94 4.03
C GLY A 469 -24.42 -4.74 3.85
N PHE A 470 -23.88 -3.88 4.71
CA PHE A 470 -22.46 -3.57 4.77
C PHE A 470 -21.75 -4.45 5.82
N TYR A 471 -21.69 -5.76 5.57
CA TYR A 471 -21.26 -6.75 6.56
C TYR A 471 -19.82 -6.54 7.06
N ARG A 472 -18.93 -6.00 6.22
CA ARG A 472 -17.55 -5.72 6.62
C ARG A 472 -17.45 -4.71 7.77
N ARG A 473 -18.43 -3.82 7.94
CA ARG A 473 -18.49 -2.90 9.08
C ARG A 473 -18.72 -3.66 10.38
N ASP A 474 -19.65 -4.61 10.39
CA ASP A 474 -19.89 -5.47 11.56
C ASP A 474 -18.66 -6.33 11.88
N PHE A 475 -17.97 -6.83 10.85
CA PHE A 475 -16.70 -7.53 11.05
C PHE A 475 -15.59 -6.63 11.62
N ALA A 476 -15.43 -5.40 11.10
CA ALA A 476 -14.47 -4.45 11.62
C ALA A 476 -14.74 -4.13 13.09
N ASN A 477 -15.98 -3.82 13.45
CA ASN A 477 -16.38 -3.51 14.83
C ASN A 477 -16.11 -4.68 15.79
N TRP A 478 -16.39 -5.91 15.37
CA TRP A 478 -16.07 -7.11 16.17
C TRP A 478 -14.56 -7.34 16.28
N LEU A 479 -13.83 -7.17 15.18
CA LEU A 479 -12.38 -7.40 15.14
C LEU A 479 -11.64 -6.40 16.03
N THR A 480 -12.03 -5.13 16.00
CA THR A 480 -11.31 -4.05 16.70
C THR A 480 -11.88 -3.73 18.08
N SER A 481 -12.89 -4.48 18.53
CA SER A 481 -13.46 -4.34 19.87
C SER A 481 -12.41 -4.64 20.97
N PRO A 482 -12.39 -3.87 22.08
CA PRO A 482 -11.54 -4.15 23.25
C PRO A 482 -11.78 -5.52 23.91
N GLU A 483 -12.92 -6.14 23.62
CA GLU A 483 -13.31 -7.47 24.09
C GLU A 483 -12.80 -8.59 23.18
N ASN A 484 -12.32 -8.28 21.97
CA ASN A 484 -11.79 -9.26 21.04
C ASN A 484 -10.50 -9.89 21.60
N PRO A 485 -10.43 -11.24 21.77
CA PRO A 485 -9.29 -11.89 22.42
C PRO A 485 -8.04 -11.97 21.52
N TYR A 486 -8.17 -11.68 20.23
CA TYR A 486 -7.10 -11.86 19.25
C TYR A 486 -6.42 -10.54 18.89
N PHE A 487 -7.19 -9.47 18.74
CA PHE A 487 -6.73 -8.24 18.09
C PHE A 487 -5.53 -7.56 18.77
N ALA A 488 -5.66 -7.25 20.06
CA ALA A 488 -4.58 -6.66 20.83
C ALA A 488 -3.37 -7.60 20.92
N ARG A 489 -3.64 -8.89 21.17
CA ARG A 489 -2.63 -9.93 21.38
C ARG A 489 -1.75 -10.12 20.15
N ALA A 490 -2.35 -10.15 18.96
CA ALA A 490 -1.67 -10.27 17.68
C ALA A 490 -0.65 -9.15 17.44
N MET A 491 -1.05 -7.90 17.67
CA MET A 491 -0.16 -6.75 17.48
C MET A 491 0.95 -6.70 18.53
N VAL A 492 0.64 -6.99 19.80
CA VAL A 492 1.64 -7.04 20.88
C VAL A 492 2.74 -8.05 20.57
N ASN A 493 2.38 -9.28 20.21
CA ASN A 493 3.37 -10.30 19.90
C ASN A 493 4.19 -9.97 18.64
N ARG A 494 3.55 -9.36 17.63
CA ARG A 494 4.24 -8.95 16.40
C ARG A 494 5.26 -7.86 16.67
N LEU A 495 4.91 -6.84 17.45
CA LEU A 495 5.87 -5.81 17.86
C LEU A 495 6.96 -6.39 18.75
N TRP A 496 6.63 -7.29 19.68
CA TRP A 496 7.64 -7.99 20.47
C TRP A 496 8.63 -8.74 19.56
N GLY A 497 8.12 -9.49 18.57
CA GLY A 497 8.94 -10.19 17.58
C GLY A 497 9.84 -9.27 16.77
N HIS A 498 9.35 -8.09 16.37
CA HIS A 498 10.15 -7.05 15.71
C HIS A 498 11.33 -6.60 16.57
N PHE A 499 11.10 -6.31 17.85
CA PHE A 499 12.15 -5.81 18.75
C PHE A 499 13.13 -6.90 19.20
N PHE A 500 12.66 -8.14 19.42
CA PHE A 500 13.46 -9.23 20.00
C PHE A 500 13.88 -10.33 19.02
N ALA A 501 13.61 -10.18 17.72
CA ALA A 501 13.81 -11.20 16.67
C ALA A 501 12.91 -12.45 16.80
N ARG A 502 12.18 -12.58 17.91
CA ARG A 502 11.33 -13.73 18.22
C ARG A 502 10.10 -13.27 19.03
N GLY A 503 8.91 -13.66 18.58
CA GLY A 503 7.67 -13.41 19.34
C GLY A 503 7.63 -14.16 20.67
N LEU A 504 6.84 -13.65 21.62
CA LEU A 504 6.47 -14.40 22.83
C LEU A 504 5.76 -15.70 22.45
N VAL A 505 4.92 -15.64 21.42
CA VAL A 505 4.41 -16.78 20.67
C VAL A 505 5.16 -16.85 19.34
N GLN A 506 5.74 -18.00 19.01
CA GLN A 506 6.48 -18.21 17.76
C GLN A 506 5.97 -19.49 17.07
N PRO A 507 5.65 -19.48 15.76
CA PRO A 507 5.64 -18.32 14.84
C PRO A 507 4.68 -17.19 15.25
N VAL A 508 4.95 -15.96 14.80
CA VAL A 508 4.26 -14.75 15.28
C VAL A 508 2.74 -14.73 15.01
N ALA A 509 2.29 -15.49 14.00
CA ALA A 509 0.89 -15.61 13.59
C ALA A 509 0.31 -17.02 13.85
N SER A 510 0.85 -17.76 14.82
CA SER A 510 0.39 -19.09 15.20
C SER A 510 -0.12 -19.12 16.64
N MET A 511 -0.96 -18.13 17.02
CA MET A 511 -1.60 -18.04 18.34
C MET A 511 -2.85 -18.90 18.42
N ASN A 512 -2.67 -20.20 18.56
CA ASN A 512 -3.78 -21.13 18.80
C ASN A 512 -3.79 -21.60 20.26
N PRO A 513 -4.88 -22.24 20.73
CA PRO A 513 -4.95 -22.79 22.09
C PRO A 513 -3.84 -23.80 22.43
N GLU A 514 -3.12 -24.35 21.45
CA GLU A 514 -2.02 -25.28 21.64
C GLU A 514 -0.64 -24.60 21.78
N ASN A 515 -0.56 -23.27 21.61
CA ASN A 515 0.67 -22.50 21.61
C ASN A 515 0.64 -21.34 22.62
N ASP A 516 0.87 -21.66 23.90
CA ASP A 516 0.83 -20.70 25.02
C ASP A 516 1.95 -19.63 24.98
N GLY A 517 2.98 -19.82 24.15
CA GLY A 517 4.16 -18.96 24.11
C GLY A 517 5.12 -19.13 25.29
N THR A 518 6.20 -18.37 25.30
CA THR A 518 7.30 -18.50 26.30
C THR A 518 7.01 -17.76 27.60
N HIS A 519 6.30 -16.63 27.53
CA HIS A 519 5.92 -15.78 28.66
C HIS A 519 4.48 -15.27 28.52
N PRO A 520 3.47 -16.13 28.76
CA PRO A 520 2.07 -15.75 28.62
C PRO A 520 1.68 -14.56 29.51
N GLU A 521 2.26 -14.43 30.71
CA GLU A 521 2.06 -13.29 31.62
C GLU A 521 2.53 -11.95 31.02
N VAL A 522 3.67 -11.95 30.33
CA VAL A 522 4.18 -10.73 29.65
C VAL A 522 3.25 -10.34 28.51
N LEU A 523 2.78 -11.33 27.73
CA LEU A 523 1.85 -11.09 26.64
C LEU A 523 0.52 -10.53 27.17
N SER A 524 -0.05 -11.13 28.21
CA SER A 524 -1.29 -10.67 28.83
C SER A 524 -1.17 -9.28 29.47
N LEU A 525 -0.04 -8.97 30.09
CA LEU A 525 0.25 -7.62 30.62
C LEU A 525 0.23 -6.56 29.52
N LEU A 526 0.97 -6.80 28.44
CA LEU A 526 1.08 -5.86 27.32
C LEU A 526 -0.21 -5.77 26.50
N GLU A 527 -0.94 -6.88 26.35
CA GLU A 527 -2.26 -6.91 25.72
C GLU A 527 -3.26 -6.02 26.47
N LYS A 528 -3.30 -6.15 27.81
CA LYS A 528 -4.13 -5.29 28.65
C LYS A 528 -3.75 -3.82 28.50
N GLU A 529 -2.46 -3.50 28.58
CA GLU A 529 -1.98 -2.13 28.45
C GLU A 529 -2.32 -1.53 27.08
N PHE A 530 -2.17 -2.31 26.01
CA PHE A 530 -2.48 -1.87 24.66
C PHE A 530 -3.98 -1.59 24.47
N ARG A 531 -4.85 -2.35 25.13
CA ARG A 531 -6.29 -2.07 25.15
C ARG A 531 -6.62 -0.82 25.97
N GLU A 532 -6.04 -0.68 27.17
CA GLU A 532 -6.29 0.46 28.06
C GLU A 532 -5.75 1.78 27.48
N SER A 533 -4.71 1.73 26.63
CA SER A 533 -4.22 2.89 25.90
C SER A 533 -5.05 3.26 24.67
N GLY A 534 -6.12 2.51 24.36
CA GLY A 534 -6.91 2.69 23.14
C GLY A 534 -6.14 2.30 21.88
N PHE A 535 -5.36 1.21 21.94
CA PHE A 535 -4.56 0.69 20.83
C PHE A 535 -3.48 1.68 20.31
N ASP A 536 -2.88 2.46 21.21
CA ASP A 536 -1.75 3.35 20.90
C ASP A 536 -0.45 2.57 20.67
N LEU A 537 -0.01 2.49 19.42
CA LEU A 537 1.22 1.81 19.01
C LEU A 537 2.48 2.46 19.58
N LYS A 538 2.55 3.80 19.64
CA LYS A 538 3.74 4.49 20.16
C LYS A 538 3.89 4.22 21.65
N HIS A 539 2.79 4.20 22.39
CA HIS A 539 2.79 3.82 23.81
C HIS A 539 3.27 2.40 24.04
N LEU A 540 2.75 1.44 23.26
CA LEU A 540 3.19 0.05 23.35
C LEU A 540 4.69 -0.09 23.05
N ILE A 541 5.20 0.61 22.04
CA ILE A 541 6.64 0.66 21.74
C ILE A 541 7.44 1.23 22.92
N ARG A 542 6.96 2.31 23.57
CA ARG A 542 7.61 2.85 24.79
C ARG A 542 7.69 1.82 25.90
N CYS A 543 6.61 1.06 26.14
CA CYS A 543 6.57 0.02 27.17
C CYS A 543 7.56 -1.11 26.91
N ILE A 544 7.80 -1.45 25.65
CA ILE A 544 8.75 -2.51 25.27
C ILE A 544 10.20 -2.01 25.32
N VAL A 545 10.50 -0.91 24.61
CA VAL A 545 11.87 -0.42 24.38
C VAL A 545 12.52 0.16 25.64
N ARG A 546 11.71 0.63 26.61
CA ARG A 546 12.21 1.14 27.90
C ARG A 546 12.47 0.05 28.94
N SER A 547 12.10 -1.20 28.67
CA SER A 547 12.43 -2.33 29.56
C SER A 547 13.95 -2.55 29.64
N ARG A 548 14.44 -3.01 30.79
CA ARG A 548 15.83 -3.47 30.94
C ARG A 548 16.08 -4.68 30.06
N THR A 549 15.07 -5.54 29.88
CA THR A 549 15.09 -6.71 29.00
C THR A 549 15.48 -6.33 27.57
N TYR A 550 14.84 -5.31 26.98
CA TYR A 550 15.21 -4.79 25.66
C TYR A 550 16.62 -4.16 25.66
N GLN A 551 17.08 -3.64 26.79
CA GLN A 551 18.36 -2.94 26.91
C GLN A 551 19.54 -3.88 27.25
N ARG A 552 19.32 -5.20 27.33
CA ARG A 552 20.40 -6.18 27.56
C ARG A 552 21.40 -6.21 26.41
N SER A 553 22.65 -6.51 26.72
CA SER A 553 23.70 -6.77 25.74
C SER A 553 23.34 -7.97 24.86
N SER A 554 23.69 -7.93 23.57
CA SER A 554 23.64 -9.13 22.71
C SER A 554 24.86 -10.03 22.82
N ARG A 555 25.86 -9.63 23.64
CA ARG A 555 26.94 -10.53 24.05
C ARG A 555 26.43 -11.40 25.20
N PRO A 556 26.21 -12.72 24.99
CA PRO A 556 25.82 -13.62 26.06
C PRO A 556 26.97 -13.83 27.05
N THR A 557 26.64 -14.33 28.24
CA THR A 557 27.60 -14.96 29.16
C THR A 557 27.73 -16.45 28.81
N ASP A 558 28.75 -17.12 29.33
CA ASP A 558 28.95 -18.55 29.09
C ASP A 558 27.75 -19.39 29.58
N GLU A 559 27.04 -18.91 30.59
CA GLU A 559 25.88 -19.58 31.20
C GLU A 559 24.56 -19.31 30.47
N ASN A 560 24.48 -18.31 29.58
CA ASN A 560 23.24 -17.97 28.86
C ASN A 560 23.35 -18.01 27.33
N ILE A 561 24.51 -18.41 26.78
CA ILE A 561 24.75 -18.49 25.33
C ILE A 561 23.80 -19.43 24.59
N GLU A 562 23.31 -20.47 25.27
CA GLU A 562 22.35 -21.43 24.68
C GLU A 562 20.89 -20.96 24.76
N ASP A 563 20.60 -19.90 25.52
CA ASP A 563 19.24 -19.38 25.60
C ASP A 563 18.79 -18.75 24.28
N LYS A 564 17.63 -19.19 23.79
CA LYS A 564 17.00 -18.69 22.55
C LYS A 564 15.57 -18.20 22.78
N THR A 565 15.05 -18.29 24.00
CA THR A 565 13.61 -18.16 24.26
C THR A 565 13.25 -17.38 25.52
N LEU A 566 14.18 -17.26 26.47
CA LEU A 566 13.97 -16.62 27.77
C LEU A 566 14.37 -15.13 27.76
N TYR A 567 14.90 -14.64 26.64
CA TYR A 567 15.34 -13.25 26.45
C TYR A 567 16.44 -12.84 27.45
N SER A 568 17.28 -13.78 27.90
CA SER A 568 18.41 -13.52 28.80
C SER A 568 19.42 -12.51 28.24
N HIS A 569 19.49 -12.40 26.92
CA HIS A 569 20.29 -11.45 26.17
C HIS A 569 19.52 -11.00 24.92
N MET A 570 19.95 -9.89 24.31
CA MET A 570 19.32 -9.44 23.07
C MET A 570 19.79 -10.29 21.89
N ALA A 571 18.87 -10.62 20.98
CA ALA A 571 19.21 -11.33 19.76
C ALA A 571 19.89 -10.38 18.75
N VAL A 572 20.92 -10.88 18.06
CA VAL A 572 21.55 -10.15 16.96
C VAL A 572 20.67 -10.29 15.72
N LYS A 573 20.17 -9.16 15.19
CA LYS A 573 19.32 -9.12 13.99
C LYS A 573 20.11 -8.68 12.78
N THR A 574 19.93 -9.36 11.65
CA THR A 574 20.45 -8.87 10.37
C THR A 574 19.62 -7.67 9.92
N LEU A 575 20.28 -6.61 9.43
CA LEU A 575 19.57 -5.46 8.88
C LEU A 575 18.84 -5.86 7.58
N GLU A 576 17.56 -5.55 7.51
CA GLU A 576 16.80 -5.70 6.26
C GLU A 576 17.27 -4.69 5.20
N ALA A 577 16.98 -4.98 3.92
CA ALA A 577 17.42 -4.17 2.78
C ALA A 577 17.08 -2.67 2.92
N ASP A 578 15.89 -2.33 3.42
CA ASP A 578 15.50 -0.94 3.64
C ASP A 578 16.35 -0.26 4.72
N ALA A 579 16.51 -0.93 5.88
CA ALA A 579 17.25 -0.41 7.00
C ALA A 579 18.76 -0.29 6.68
N LEU A 580 19.31 -1.25 5.93
CA LEU A 580 20.69 -1.21 5.47
C LEU A 580 20.93 -0.05 4.50
N LEU A 581 20.05 0.13 3.50
CA LEU A 581 20.17 1.24 2.54
C LEU A 581 20.10 2.61 3.23
N ASP A 582 19.16 2.77 4.15
CA ASP A 582 19.02 4.02 4.90
C ASP A 582 20.20 4.25 5.83
N SER A 583 20.69 3.21 6.48
CA SER A 583 21.91 3.28 7.31
C SER A 583 23.14 3.68 6.51
N LEU A 584 23.32 3.13 5.31
CA LEU A 584 24.41 3.52 4.42
C LEU A 584 24.30 4.97 3.99
N THR A 585 23.08 5.40 3.63
CA THR A 585 22.83 6.78 3.21
C THR A 585 23.17 7.78 4.31
N ILE A 586 22.87 7.43 5.56
CA ILE A 586 23.27 8.21 6.74
C ILE A 586 24.79 8.15 6.96
N ALA A 587 25.39 6.96 6.88
CA ALA A 587 26.83 6.76 7.07
C ALA A 587 27.69 7.57 6.07
N ILE A 588 27.18 7.80 4.85
CA ILE A 588 27.85 8.62 3.84
C ILE A 588 27.42 10.09 3.84
N GLY A 589 26.57 10.50 4.79
CA GLY A 589 26.14 11.89 4.96
C GLY A 589 25.25 12.41 3.84
N ARG A 590 24.39 11.55 3.27
CA ARG A 590 23.43 11.91 2.22
C ARG A 590 22.00 11.93 2.78
N PRO A 591 21.08 12.71 2.17
CA PRO A 591 19.66 12.60 2.46
C PRO A 591 19.12 11.22 2.06
N LEU A 592 18.18 10.69 2.85
CA LEU A 592 17.52 9.40 2.57
C LEU A 592 17.00 9.34 1.12
N MET A 593 17.20 8.21 0.45
CA MET A 593 16.80 8.05 -0.94
C MET A 593 15.27 8.01 -1.09
N SER A 594 14.77 8.61 -2.17
CA SER A 594 13.35 8.52 -2.56
C SER A 594 12.99 7.11 -3.03
N ASP A 595 11.74 6.71 -2.78
CA ASP A 595 11.24 5.33 -2.97
C ASP A 595 11.51 4.75 -4.36
N ASN A 596 11.39 5.55 -5.43
CA ASN A 596 11.62 5.10 -6.81
C ASN A 596 13.05 4.65 -7.09
N ARG A 597 14.06 5.15 -6.36
CA ARG A 597 15.47 4.76 -6.51
C ARG A 597 15.86 3.58 -5.60
N ARG A 598 14.99 3.19 -4.67
CA ARG A 598 15.23 2.08 -3.73
C ARG A 598 15.03 0.71 -4.38
N GLN A 599 14.14 0.60 -5.37
CA GLN A 599 13.72 -0.70 -5.88
C GLN A 599 14.89 -1.53 -6.45
N SER A 600 15.82 -0.92 -7.20
CA SER A 600 16.99 -1.65 -7.72
C SER A 600 17.94 -2.15 -6.63
N TYR A 601 18.00 -1.47 -5.48
CA TYR A 601 18.75 -1.94 -4.33
C TYR A 601 18.00 -3.07 -3.62
N LYS A 602 16.68 -2.90 -3.43
CA LYS A 602 15.81 -3.95 -2.89
C LYS A 602 15.92 -5.23 -3.72
N ASP A 603 15.82 -5.18 -5.04
CA ASP A 603 15.88 -6.38 -5.87
C ASP A 603 17.19 -7.20 -5.66
N LEU A 604 18.28 -6.56 -5.20
CA LEU A 604 19.55 -7.21 -4.89
C LEU A 604 19.66 -7.68 -3.42
N PHE A 605 19.10 -6.94 -2.46
CA PHE A 605 19.26 -7.16 -1.01
C PHE A 605 18.01 -7.75 -0.34
N ASP A 606 16.86 -7.68 -1.00
CA ASP A 606 15.56 -8.14 -0.53
C ASP A 606 15.39 -9.62 -0.85
N THR A 607 15.94 -10.47 0.02
CA THR A 607 15.78 -11.93 -0.02
C THR A 607 14.54 -12.39 0.75
N ARG A 608 13.57 -11.50 1.01
CA ARG A 608 12.33 -11.80 1.76
C ARG A 608 11.59 -12.98 1.12
N LEU A 609 11.84 -14.16 1.67
CA LEU A 609 10.88 -15.24 1.74
C LEU A 609 10.00 -14.96 2.98
N PRO A 610 8.69 -15.23 2.95
CA PRO A 610 7.94 -15.35 4.19
C PRO A 610 8.68 -16.38 5.08
N ASP A 611 8.86 -16.06 6.36
CA ASP A 611 9.52 -16.91 7.40
C ASP A 611 11.05 -16.85 7.52
N VAL A 612 11.72 -15.80 7.03
CA VAL A 612 13.13 -15.58 7.37
C VAL A 612 13.26 -15.19 8.84
N ASP A 613 13.97 -16.02 9.60
CA ASP A 613 14.38 -15.74 10.98
C ASP A 613 15.35 -14.54 11.00
N PRO A 614 14.97 -13.38 11.57
CA PRO A 614 15.83 -12.19 11.59
C PRO A 614 17.12 -12.40 12.41
N GLY A 615 17.14 -13.42 13.28
CA GLY A 615 18.34 -13.86 14.01
C GLY A 615 19.37 -14.59 13.14
N LYS A 616 19.06 -14.89 11.87
CA LYS A 616 19.99 -15.53 10.93
C LYS A 616 20.63 -14.50 10.01
N PHE A 617 21.92 -14.68 9.72
CA PHE A 617 22.63 -13.86 8.75
C PHE A 617 22.24 -14.26 7.33
N THR A 618 21.67 -13.32 6.57
CA THR A 618 21.08 -13.59 5.24
C THR A 618 21.81 -12.93 4.08
N HIS A 619 22.84 -12.12 4.33
CA HIS A 619 23.58 -11.45 3.27
C HIS A 619 24.54 -12.39 2.54
N ASN A 620 24.60 -12.30 1.21
CA ASN A 620 25.44 -13.14 0.35
C ASN A 620 26.69 -12.41 -0.19
N ILE A 621 27.62 -13.18 -0.77
CA ILE A 621 28.89 -12.65 -1.30
C ILE A 621 28.67 -11.52 -2.32
N PRO A 622 27.79 -11.64 -3.33
CA PRO A 622 27.50 -10.55 -4.26
C PRO A 622 27.06 -9.24 -3.58
N GLN A 623 26.22 -9.32 -2.55
CA GLN A 623 25.75 -8.17 -1.79
C GLN A 623 26.90 -7.47 -1.06
N VAL A 624 27.74 -8.23 -0.36
CA VAL A 624 28.93 -7.68 0.33
C VAL A 624 29.95 -7.10 -0.66
N LEU A 625 30.19 -7.77 -1.79
CA LEU A 625 31.05 -7.23 -2.84
C LEU A 625 30.49 -5.94 -3.47
N ARG A 626 29.17 -5.83 -3.61
CA ARG A 626 28.54 -4.58 -4.07
C ARG A 626 28.78 -3.45 -3.08
N MET A 627 28.64 -3.71 -1.77
CA MET A 627 28.92 -2.74 -0.72
C MET A 627 30.36 -2.21 -0.79
N MET A 628 31.32 -3.13 -0.86
CA MET A 628 32.76 -2.81 -0.86
C MET A 628 33.20 -2.00 -2.09
N ASN A 629 32.62 -2.29 -3.27
CA ASN A 629 33.13 -1.75 -4.55
C ASN A 629 32.31 -0.59 -5.12
N ALA A 630 31.06 -0.40 -4.69
CA ALA A 630 30.20 0.62 -5.26
C ALA A 630 30.52 2.00 -4.66
N ARG A 631 31.06 2.91 -5.48
CA ARG A 631 31.39 4.30 -5.06
C ARG A 631 30.20 5.05 -4.46
N GLU A 632 28.99 4.71 -4.89
CA GLU A 632 27.74 5.30 -4.39
C GLU A 632 27.51 5.07 -2.88
N TYR A 633 28.12 4.05 -2.27
CA TYR A 633 27.99 3.71 -0.85
C TYR A 633 29.27 3.93 -0.02
N ASN A 634 30.36 4.38 -0.65
CA ASN A 634 31.66 4.50 0.01
C ASN A 634 32.22 5.93 0.10
N ASP A 635 31.57 6.91 -0.55
CA ASP A 635 31.97 8.32 -0.44
C ASP A 635 31.35 8.99 0.79
N ALA A 636 32.00 8.85 1.94
CA ALA A 636 31.61 9.43 3.23
C ALA A 636 32.39 10.71 3.59
N SER A 637 32.93 11.42 2.59
CA SER A 637 33.86 12.54 2.77
C SER A 637 33.36 13.62 3.76
N THR A 638 32.04 13.89 3.76
CA THR A 638 31.41 14.88 4.63
C THR A 638 31.36 14.42 6.09
N VAL A 639 31.00 13.16 6.33
CA VAL A 639 30.93 12.57 7.69
C VAL A 639 32.33 12.42 8.28
N ILE A 640 33.28 11.94 7.48
CA ILE A 640 34.68 11.81 7.89
C ILE A 640 35.23 13.17 8.31
N ALA A 641 35.05 14.21 7.49
CA ALA A 641 35.50 15.56 7.82
C ALA A 641 34.89 16.08 9.15
N ALA A 642 33.60 15.85 9.38
CA ALA A 642 32.93 16.23 10.62
C ALA A 642 33.44 15.45 11.86
N ALA A 643 33.88 14.21 11.66
CA ALA A 643 34.39 13.35 12.72
C ALA A 643 35.87 13.63 13.08
N THR A 644 36.69 14.05 12.10
CA THR A 644 38.15 14.06 12.23
C THR A 644 38.82 15.43 12.20
N ASN A 645 38.21 16.45 11.57
CA ASN A 645 38.85 17.76 11.44
C ASN A 645 39.16 18.38 12.80
N ASP A 646 40.38 18.91 12.94
CA ASP A 646 40.89 19.60 14.13
C ASP A 646 40.89 18.74 15.41
N LYS A 647 40.95 17.41 15.28
CA LYS A 647 40.99 16.47 16.41
C LYS A 647 42.30 15.66 16.46
N PRO A 648 42.78 15.33 17.67
CA PRO A 648 43.85 14.34 17.84
C PRO A 648 43.47 12.98 17.22
N THR A 649 44.46 12.21 16.77
CA THR A 649 44.25 10.92 16.08
C THR A 649 43.31 9.97 16.82
N GLU A 650 43.50 9.79 18.13
CA GLU A 650 42.65 8.90 18.94
C GLU A 650 41.20 9.41 19.00
N ALA A 651 41.01 10.71 19.20
CA ALA A 651 39.68 11.31 19.22
C ALA A 651 39.01 11.26 17.84
N ALA A 652 39.77 11.41 16.76
CA ALA A 652 39.30 11.25 15.39
C ALA A 652 38.82 9.81 15.14
N ILE A 653 39.62 8.80 15.51
CA ILE A 653 39.25 7.39 15.42
C ILE A 653 37.99 7.11 16.25
N GLU A 654 37.91 7.59 17.49
CA GLU A 654 36.70 7.42 18.32
C GLU A 654 35.45 7.96 17.61
N ASN A 655 35.52 9.15 17.00
CA ASN A 655 34.37 9.72 16.30
C ASN A 655 33.99 8.95 15.03
N LEU A 656 34.95 8.35 14.32
CA LEU A 656 34.66 7.49 13.17
C LEU A 656 33.87 6.25 13.62
N TYR A 657 34.24 5.64 14.74
CA TYR A 657 33.47 4.55 15.36
C TYR A 657 32.09 5.01 15.82
N LEU A 658 31.98 6.19 16.42
CA LEU A 658 30.68 6.76 16.79
C LEU A 658 29.79 7.04 15.58
N ALA A 659 30.36 7.50 14.47
CA ALA A 659 29.63 7.79 13.25
C ALA A 659 29.12 6.53 12.53
N ALA A 660 29.92 5.46 12.47
CA ALA A 660 29.53 4.22 11.79
C ALA A 660 28.75 3.25 12.68
N LEU A 661 29.19 3.08 13.93
CA LEU A 661 28.75 2.01 14.84
C LEU A 661 28.13 2.54 16.14
N ALA A 662 28.12 3.87 16.36
CA ALA A 662 27.57 4.51 17.57
C ALA A 662 28.13 3.95 18.89
N ARG A 663 29.35 3.42 18.87
CA ARG A 663 30.08 2.97 20.07
C ARG A 663 31.51 3.47 20.03
N LYS A 664 32.20 3.43 21.16
CA LYS A 664 33.64 3.66 21.19
C LYS A 664 34.40 2.42 20.67
N PRO A 665 35.60 2.59 20.09
CA PRO A 665 36.50 1.48 19.83
C PRO A 665 36.94 0.83 21.15
N THR A 666 37.15 -0.48 21.11
CA THR A 666 37.86 -1.21 22.17
C THR A 666 39.33 -0.79 22.22
N GLY A 667 40.04 -1.10 23.31
CA GLY A 667 41.46 -0.78 23.42
C GLY A 667 42.32 -1.38 22.30
N GLU A 668 42.00 -2.60 21.85
CA GLU A 668 42.68 -3.27 20.74
C GLU A 668 42.38 -2.62 19.39
N GLU A 669 41.12 -2.26 19.14
CA GLU A 669 40.71 -1.50 17.95
C GLU A 669 41.40 -0.13 17.90
N THR A 670 41.42 0.62 19.01
CA THR A 670 42.12 1.90 19.09
C THR A 670 43.60 1.74 18.76
N LYS A 671 44.28 0.76 19.36
CA LYS A 671 45.71 0.51 19.11
C LYS A 671 45.97 0.18 17.64
N THR A 672 45.17 -0.71 17.07
CA THR A 672 45.31 -1.16 15.68
C THR A 672 45.09 0.00 14.70
N MET A 673 43.99 0.73 14.85
CA MET A 673 43.64 1.83 13.94
C MET A 673 44.61 3.00 14.08
N LYS A 674 45.09 3.29 15.30
CA LYS A 674 46.09 4.33 15.52
C LYS A 674 47.41 4.00 14.85
N SER A 675 47.91 2.76 14.99
CA SER A 675 49.13 2.32 14.29
C SER A 675 49.01 2.52 12.78
N PHE A 676 47.88 2.09 12.20
CA PHE A 676 47.61 2.25 10.77
C PHE A 676 47.61 3.72 10.32
N VAL A 677 46.96 4.62 11.08
CA VAL A 677 46.90 6.04 10.74
C VAL A 677 48.27 6.71 10.90
N ASP A 678 49.02 6.38 11.95
CA ASP A 678 50.35 6.96 12.22
C ASP A 678 51.41 6.51 11.20
N GLU A 679 51.27 5.30 10.65
CA GLU A 679 52.16 4.75 9.62
C GLU A 679 51.83 5.26 8.20
N SER A 680 50.67 5.89 8.01
CA SER A 680 50.21 6.36 6.70
C SER A 680 50.86 7.68 6.28
N THR A 681 51.20 7.79 4.99
CA THR A 681 51.72 9.03 4.39
C THR A 681 50.62 10.07 4.12
N ASN A 682 49.34 9.65 4.12
CA ASN A 682 48.19 10.50 3.87
C ASN A 682 47.12 10.24 4.94
N THR A 683 47.14 11.06 6.00
CA THR A 683 46.23 10.91 7.15
C THR A 683 44.75 10.99 6.75
N ARG A 684 44.40 11.80 5.75
CA ARG A 684 43.00 11.93 5.29
C ARG A 684 42.51 10.67 4.59
N GLU A 685 43.37 10.07 3.78
CA GLU A 685 43.10 8.77 3.14
C GLU A 685 43.04 7.66 4.18
N ALA A 686 43.95 7.65 5.15
CA ALA A 686 43.91 6.69 6.26
C ALA A 686 42.61 6.75 7.06
N TYR A 687 42.08 7.95 7.36
CA TYR A 687 40.76 8.07 8.00
C TYR A 687 39.61 7.57 7.12
N SER A 688 39.74 7.75 5.80
CA SER A 688 38.76 7.24 4.85
C SER A 688 38.77 5.70 4.81
N ASP A 689 39.95 5.10 4.86
CA ASP A 689 40.11 3.64 4.92
C ASP A 689 39.60 3.06 6.24
N VAL A 690 39.91 3.69 7.38
CA VAL A 690 39.36 3.30 8.68
C VAL A 690 37.83 3.31 8.63
N TYR A 691 37.23 4.38 8.12
CA TYR A 691 35.78 4.47 8.02
C TYR A 691 35.19 3.45 7.03
N TRP A 692 35.86 3.22 5.90
CA TRP A 692 35.46 2.22 4.91
C TRP A 692 35.44 0.81 5.52
N VAL A 693 36.42 0.46 6.35
CA VAL A 693 36.45 -0.83 7.08
C VAL A 693 35.25 -0.95 8.02
N LEU A 694 34.89 0.14 8.72
CA LEU A 694 33.77 0.12 9.67
C LEU A 694 32.42 -0.11 8.96
N ILE A 695 32.14 0.63 7.87
CA ILE A 695 30.86 0.51 7.15
C ILE A 695 30.72 -0.80 6.36
N ASN A 696 31.84 -1.48 6.07
CA ASN A 696 31.86 -2.78 5.42
C ASN A 696 32.07 -3.95 6.40
N SER A 697 32.07 -3.68 7.71
CA SER A 697 32.21 -4.71 8.75
C SER A 697 30.92 -5.51 8.93
N ALA A 698 31.04 -6.73 9.46
CA ALA A 698 29.87 -7.54 9.83
C ALA A 698 29.00 -6.85 10.90
N GLU A 699 29.62 -6.08 11.82
CA GLU A 699 28.91 -5.33 12.85
C GLU A 699 28.00 -4.24 12.25
N PHE A 700 28.39 -3.63 11.13
CA PHE A 700 27.56 -2.64 10.47
C PHE A 700 26.27 -3.25 9.88
N LEU A 701 26.32 -4.52 9.47
CA LEU A 701 25.22 -5.25 8.84
C LEU A 701 24.20 -5.81 9.84
N VAL A 702 24.41 -5.62 11.14
CA VAL A 702 23.54 -6.14 12.19
C VAL A 702 23.06 -5.07 13.16
N ASN A 703 21.94 -5.37 13.81
CA ASN A 703 21.43 -4.69 15.00
C ASN A 703 21.66 -5.60 16.22
N HIS A 704 22.40 -5.10 17.22
CA HIS A 704 22.95 -5.86 18.34
C HIS A 704 22.90 -5.10 19.67
#